data_AF-A0A3M1YYL1-F1
#
_entry.id   AF-A0A3M1YYL1-F1
#
_cell.length_a   1.000
_cell.length_b   1.000
_cell.length_c   1.000
_cell.angle_alpha   90.00
_cell.angle_beta   90.00
_cell.angle_gamma   90.00
#
_symmetry.space_group_name_H-M   'P 1'
#
loop_
_entity.id
_entity.type
_entity.pdbx_description
1 polymer ?
#
loop_
_entity_poly.entity_id
_entity_poly.type
_entity_poly.pdbx_seq_one_letter_code
_entity_poly.pdbx_strand_id
1 'polypeptide(L)'
;MKKFYLFLIAVFCFFHTQAQDINDPYYPRYKKEFEKVYQLYPDIPKGILQAVAFTNTRVFHLEPSRMAPSCIGLPEYFGVMGLVEDGKNYFRNNLKTVSQLSGISVSDIKTSPYYNILAYAKAFHKVANQMGIQSTRPEDYLPVLVELSELPLDTSLVNNFALNADLYMNLVILNDKKFQIAYDLPSYAIDLRSVFAEKYDILSATNINLDDLSVKNPSGGNYQFQNRAPASCSMPNGPAQYPSALWDAADPSNYSGAISPYMIAIHTIQGKYSGAISWFKNPSANVSCQYVMRSYDGQVTQMVCHRIKAWHVGSQNPYAVGIEHEGYIESGLTWYTDALYQASADLSKFIAAEESVNKLQTYDGPPTNGLMTLSNSCHKIKGHQHFPDNTHVDPGPYWNWERYYRLVNDMPAPTASSTASSGTMYDSGGASGNYSDEERTVYLIDPVGNDPVQLTFTQWDVEDGWDFLWIYDGTDDTGNLIGKYSGTSPGTVTAYSGAVFMEFRSDCATNGAGWTVNWNTVSMTACGIPTNLTENSVDAFTASLSWDNVPGATQYRVQYKGGLETSWHEVITNTNSVNLTGLYANELYDWRVQTICGTDTSAFQGDEFATPQAGSTLVGSASYSSSECSGKFYDSGGGTANYSNYEDWTYTIAPPGAANITVTFNSFDIESGYDYLYIYDGPSSSSPLIGSYTGTSSPGTVVSSLGAITFKFYSDNWTNKPGWDADWVCNSSGGSTSLPETQLSALNAWYNDDFTVTFTDTDNSGTGLQETFYLVAQNDGSNWNANASEG
;
A
#
# COMPACT_ATOMS: atom_id res chain seq x y z
N MET A 1 1.47 -50.41 -44.31
CA MET A 1 0.52 -49.29 -44.35
C MET A 1 0.58 -48.54 -43.02
N LYS A 2 1.01 -47.27 -43.09
CA LYS A 2 0.75 -46.10 -42.21
C LYS A 2 0.46 -46.28 -40.69
N LYS A 3 1.41 -45.75 -39.89
CA LYS A 3 1.31 -44.79 -38.74
C LYS A 3 0.05 -44.80 -37.86
N PHE A 4 0.21 -44.81 -36.53
CA PHE A 4 0.20 -43.60 -35.69
C PHE A 4 0.49 -43.94 -34.21
N TYR A 5 1.53 -43.29 -33.66
CA TYR A 5 1.73 -43.13 -32.21
C TYR A 5 0.74 -42.07 -31.71
N LEU A 6 0.02 -42.32 -30.63
CA LEU A 6 -0.72 -41.29 -29.89
C LEU A 6 -0.02 -41.10 -28.54
N PHE A 7 0.79 -40.04 -28.46
CA PHE A 7 1.30 -39.47 -27.22
C PHE A 7 0.20 -38.57 -26.67
N LEU A 8 -0.41 -38.93 -25.54
CA LEU A 8 -1.26 -38.01 -24.78
C LEU A 8 -0.33 -37.15 -23.91
N ILE A 9 0.01 -35.97 -24.40
CA ILE A 9 0.55 -34.89 -23.56
C ILE A 9 -0.66 -34.18 -22.96
N ALA A 10 -0.96 -34.47 -21.70
CA ALA A 10 -1.85 -33.65 -20.89
C ALA A 10 -1.09 -32.37 -20.51
N VAL A 11 -1.39 -31.27 -21.21
CA VAL A 11 -0.97 -29.93 -20.80
C VAL A 11 -1.84 -29.56 -19.58
N PHE A 12 -1.31 -29.73 -18.38
CA PHE A 12 -1.86 -29.10 -17.18
C PHE A 12 -1.38 -27.64 -17.15
N CYS A 13 -2.22 -26.73 -17.61
CA CYS A 13 -2.06 -25.30 -17.35
C CYS A 13 -2.32 -25.05 -15.85
N PHE A 14 -1.26 -24.83 -15.08
CA PHE A 14 -1.35 -24.28 -13.73
C PHE A 14 -1.74 -22.80 -13.83
N PHE A 15 -2.96 -22.45 -13.43
CA PHE A 15 -3.32 -21.07 -13.10
C PHE A 15 -2.85 -20.81 -11.66
N HIS A 16 -1.72 -20.11 -11.50
CA HIS A 16 -1.39 -19.44 -10.25
C HIS A 16 -2.32 -18.23 -10.10
N THR A 17 -3.28 -18.27 -9.18
CA THR A 17 -4.01 -17.07 -8.75
C THR A 17 -3.17 -16.38 -7.67
N GLN A 18 -2.31 -15.45 -8.07
CA GLN A 18 -1.75 -14.49 -7.12
C GLN A 18 -2.91 -13.63 -6.58
N ALA A 19 -2.97 -13.43 -5.27
CA ALA A 19 -3.86 -12.42 -4.69
C ALA A 19 -3.41 -11.05 -5.22
N GLN A 20 -4.30 -10.35 -5.93
CA GLN A 20 -3.98 -9.04 -6.52
C GLN A 20 -3.99 -7.97 -5.42
N ASP A 21 -2.94 -7.16 -5.33
CA ASP A 21 -2.82 -6.05 -4.37
C ASP A 21 -3.98 -5.05 -4.55
N ILE A 22 -4.69 -4.72 -3.47
CA ILE A 22 -5.81 -3.76 -3.48
C ILE A 22 -5.37 -2.31 -3.78
N ASN A 23 -4.08 -2.04 -3.61
CA ASN A 23 -3.44 -0.77 -3.95
C ASN A 23 -2.88 -0.76 -5.38
N ASP A 24 -2.91 -1.89 -6.11
CA ASP A 24 -2.67 -1.90 -7.55
C ASP A 24 -3.66 -0.92 -8.20
N PRO A 25 -3.19 0.07 -8.98
CA PRO A 25 -4.07 0.96 -9.73
C PRO A 25 -5.12 0.18 -10.54
N TYR A 26 -4.79 -1.01 -11.04
CA TYR A 26 -5.66 -1.87 -11.84
C TYR A 26 -6.48 -2.88 -11.02
N TYR A 27 -6.49 -2.80 -9.68
CA TYR A 27 -7.31 -3.67 -8.85
C TYR A 27 -8.78 -3.64 -9.31
N PRO A 28 -9.41 -4.80 -9.58
CA PRO A 28 -10.70 -4.86 -10.28
C PRO A 28 -11.90 -4.56 -9.36
N ARG A 29 -11.97 -3.33 -8.86
CA ARG A 29 -13.07 -2.84 -8.02
C ARG A 29 -14.40 -2.95 -8.77
N TYR A 30 -15.43 -3.38 -8.04
CA TYR A 30 -16.80 -3.54 -8.55
C TYR A 30 -16.94 -4.45 -9.79
N LYS A 31 -16.02 -5.41 -9.96
CA LYS A 31 -16.03 -6.33 -11.12
C LYS A 31 -17.38 -7.02 -11.31
N LYS A 32 -17.99 -7.50 -10.22
CA LYS A 32 -19.30 -8.18 -10.25
C LYS A 32 -20.43 -7.24 -10.71
N GLU A 33 -20.39 -5.98 -10.30
CA GLU A 33 -21.35 -4.94 -10.68
C GLU A 33 -21.22 -4.62 -12.17
N PHE A 34 -19.99 -4.43 -12.67
CA PHE A 34 -19.75 -4.24 -14.10
C PHE A 34 -20.22 -5.46 -14.92
N GLU A 35 -19.88 -6.68 -14.50
CA GLU A 35 -20.33 -7.92 -15.17
C GLU A 35 -21.85 -8.01 -15.23
N LYS A 36 -22.54 -7.73 -14.12
CA LYS A 36 -24.00 -7.70 -14.06
C LYS A 36 -24.59 -6.65 -14.99
N VAL A 37 -23.97 -5.48 -15.11
CA VAL A 37 -24.43 -4.42 -16.01
C VAL A 37 -24.21 -4.80 -17.47
N TYR A 38 -23.10 -5.45 -17.82
CA TYR A 38 -22.88 -5.97 -19.18
C TYR A 38 -23.84 -7.09 -19.56
N GLN A 39 -24.32 -7.89 -18.61
CA GLN A 39 -25.40 -8.85 -18.87
C GLN A 39 -26.73 -8.17 -19.23
N LEU A 40 -27.00 -6.99 -18.65
CA LEU A 40 -28.21 -6.20 -18.94
C LEU A 40 -28.08 -5.40 -20.25
N TYR A 41 -26.87 -4.95 -20.59
CA TYR A 41 -26.56 -4.12 -21.77
C TYR A 41 -25.40 -4.74 -22.57
N PRO A 42 -25.62 -5.91 -23.21
CA PRO A 42 -24.56 -6.65 -23.90
C PRO A 42 -24.06 -5.98 -25.18
N ASP A 43 -24.74 -4.94 -25.66
CA ASP A 43 -24.37 -4.13 -26.81
C ASP A 43 -23.36 -3.02 -26.49
N ILE A 44 -23.09 -2.76 -25.21
CA ILE A 44 -21.99 -1.89 -24.79
C ILE A 44 -20.68 -2.69 -24.87
N PRO A 45 -19.65 -2.23 -25.62
CA PRO A 45 -18.36 -2.91 -25.66
C PRO A 45 -17.76 -3.09 -24.25
N LYS A 46 -17.38 -4.32 -23.92
CA LYS A 46 -16.83 -4.68 -22.60
C LYS A 46 -15.56 -3.87 -22.32
N GLY A 47 -15.47 -3.25 -21.16
CA GLY A 47 -14.34 -2.41 -20.75
C GLY A 47 -14.62 -0.92 -20.78
N ILE A 48 -15.50 -0.41 -21.66
CA ILE A 48 -15.73 1.05 -21.78
C ILE A 48 -16.16 1.67 -20.44
N LEU A 49 -17.05 1.00 -19.71
CA LEU A 49 -17.55 1.51 -18.44
C LEU A 49 -16.42 1.57 -17.40
N GLN A 50 -15.58 0.54 -17.34
CA GLN A 50 -14.42 0.52 -16.47
C GLN A 50 -13.37 1.57 -16.86
N ALA A 51 -13.17 1.82 -18.15
CA ALA A 51 -12.24 2.83 -18.62
C ALA A 51 -12.67 4.24 -18.18
N VAL A 52 -13.96 4.57 -18.32
CA VAL A 52 -14.52 5.84 -17.83
C VAL A 52 -14.35 5.96 -16.32
N ALA A 53 -14.71 4.90 -15.57
CA ALA A 53 -14.53 4.88 -14.12
C ALA A 53 -13.06 5.03 -13.72
N PHE A 54 -12.14 4.36 -14.43
CA PHE A 54 -10.72 4.42 -14.14
C PHE A 54 -10.14 5.81 -14.42
N THR A 55 -10.50 6.41 -15.56
CA THR A 55 -10.05 7.74 -15.96
C THR A 55 -10.54 8.80 -14.99
N ASN A 56 -11.80 8.72 -14.55
CA ASN A 56 -12.39 9.76 -13.70
C ASN A 56 -12.06 9.59 -12.22
N THR A 57 -12.02 8.36 -11.70
CA THR A 57 -12.01 8.10 -10.25
C THR A 57 -11.04 7.01 -9.82
N ARG A 58 -10.27 6.42 -10.75
CA ARG A 58 -9.56 5.14 -10.52
C ARG A 58 -10.49 4.05 -9.97
N VAL A 59 -11.76 4.08 -10.40
CA VAL A 59 -12.81 3.14 -9.97
C VAL A 59 -13.10 3.23 -8.46
N PHE A 60 -12.83 4.36 -7.81
CA PHE A 60 -13.28 4.65 -6.45
C PHE A 60 -14.68 5.27 -6.45
N HIS A 61 -15.48 4.93 -5.43
CA HIS A 61 -16.79 5.56 -5.26
C HIS A 61 -16.62 6.89 -4.52
N LEU A 62 -16.76 8.00 -5.25
CA LEU A 62 -16.57 9.33 -4.69
C LEU A 62 -17.82 9.82 -3.95
N GLU A 63 -17.65 10.17 -2.68
CA GLU A 63 -18.67 10.79 -1.83
C GLU A 63 -18.13 12.14 -1.31
N PRO A 64 -18.42 13.27 -1.98
CA PRO A 64 -17.87 14.59 -1.61
C PRO A 64 -18.07 14.99 -0.15
N SER A 65 -19.13 14.52 0.52
CA SER A 65 -19.33 14.72 1.96
C SER A 65 -18.26 14.09 2.86
N ARG A 66 -17.45 13.18 2.33
CA ARG A 66 -16.36 12.47 3.01
C ARG A 66 -14.99 12.81 2.42
N MET A 67 -14.91 13.76 1.49
CA MET A 67 -13.69 14.11 0.77
C MET A 67 -13.30 15.56 1.04
N ALA A 68 -12.02 15.86 0.95
CA ALA A 68 -11.53 17.21 0.97
C ALA A 68 -11.99 17.98 -0.28
N PRO A 69 -12.34 19.27 -0.15
CA PRO A 69 -12.70 20.08 -1.31
C PRO A 69 -11.47 20.42 -2.16
N SER A 70 -11.68 20.54 -3.47
CA SER A 70 -10.65 21.00 -4.41
C SER A 70 -10.09 22.38 -4.05
N CYS A 71 -8.76 22.51 -4.03
CA CYS A 71 -8.04 23.78 -3.85
C CYS A 71 -8.31 24.81 -4.96
N ILE A 72 -8.76 24.34 -6.12
CA ILE A 72 -9.09 25.17 -7.28
C ILE A 72 -10.61 25.35 -7.46
N GLY A 73 -11.41 24.96 -6.47
CA GLY A 73 -12.86 25.14 -6.51
C GLY A 73 -13.55 24.41 -7.67
N LEU A 74 -12.96 23.32 -8.16
CA LEU A 74 -13.54 22.44 -9.18
C LEU A 74 -14.93 21.95 -8.73
N PRO A 75 -15.89 21.70 -9.65
CA PRO A 75 -17.12 21.00 -9.33
C PRO A 75 -16.87 19.63 -8.67
N GLU A 76 -17.76 19.23 -7.76
CA GLU A 76 -17.67 17.94 -7.09
C GLU A 76 -18.03 16.79 -8.02
N TYR A 77 -17.27 15.69 -7.92
CA TYR A 77 -17.49 14.46 -8.68
C TYR A 77 -18.11 13.39 -7.77
N PHE A 78 -19.10 12.66 -8.29
CA PHE A 78 -19.88 11.68 -7.54
C PHE A 78 -19.78 10.27 -8.11
N GLY A 79 -19.65 9.31 -7.21
CA GLY A 79 -19.69 7.88 -7.45
C GLY A 79 -18.55 7.34 -8.31
N VAL A 80 -18.70 6.10 -8.77
CA VAL A 80 -17.65 5.35 -9.48
C VAL A 80 -17.33 5.97 -10.85
N MET A 81 -18.34 6.50 -11.52
CA MET A 81 -18.22 7.06 -12.87
C MET A 81 -17.76 8.52 -12.87
N GLY A 82 -17.62 9.16 -11.69
CA GLY A 82 -17.19 10.56 -11.56
C GLY A 82 -18.14 11.54 -12.24
N LEU A 83 -19.40 11.61 -11.79
CA LEU A 83 -20.42 12.46 -12.39
C LEU A 83 -20.55 13.79 -11.65
N VAL A 84 -20.81 14.87 -12.37
CA VAL A 84 -20.96 16.24 -11.84
C VAL A 84 -22.44 16.63 -11.79
N GLU A 85 -22.93 16.99 -10.61
CA GLU A 85 -24.32 17.44 -10.39
C GLU A 85 -24.51 18.95 -10.62
N ASP A 86 -23.52 19.74 -10.18
CA ASP A 86 -23.48 21.19 -10.31
C ASP A 86 -22.13 21.63 -10.87
N GLY A 87 -22.09 21.83 -12.18
CA GLY A 87 -20.94 22.31 -12.92
C GLY A 87 -20.74 23.83 -12.83
N LYS A 88 -21.42 24.53 -11.92
CA LYS A 88 -21.24 25.95 -11.61
C LYS A 88 -21.36 26.85 -12.84
N ASN A 89 -22.34 26.56 -13.70
CA ASN A 89 -22.62 27.23 -14.98
C ASN A 89 -21.50 27.17 -16.03
N TYR A 90 -20.48 26.34 -15.83
CA TYR A 90 -19.40 26.13 -16.79
C TYR A 90 -19.38 24.67 -17.26
N PHE A 91 -19.15 23.73 -16.33
CA PHE A 91 -19.30 22.31 -16.65
C PHE A 91 -20.78 21.94 -16.82
N ARG A 92 -21.01 20.94 -17.66
CA ARG A 92 -22.32 20.32 -17.85
C ARG A 92 -22.65 19.46 -16.64
N ASN A 93 -23.92 19.51 -16.22
CA ASN A 93 -24.45 18.70 -15.13
C ASN A 93 -24.72 17.26 -15.59
N ASN A 94 -23.67 16.53 -15.99
CA ASN A 94 -23.82 15.21 -16.61
C ASN A 94 -24.48 14.18 -15.66
N LEU A 95 -24.41 14.35 -14.34
CA LEU A 95 -25.16 13.51 -13.40
C LEU A 95 -26.67 13.64 -13.62
N LYS A 96 -27.18 14.87 -13.78
CA LYS A 96 -28.60 15.13 -14.05
C LYS A 96 -29.01 14.56 -15.41
N THR A 97 -28.15 14.68 -16.43
CA THR A 97 -28.36 14.07 -17.74
C THR A 97 -28.44 12.53 -17.65
N VAL A 98 -27.49 11.90 -16.95
CA VAL A 98 -27.46 10.45 -16.72
C VAL A 98 -28.71 9.99 -15.95
N SER A 99 -29.13 10.72 -14.92
CA SER A 99 -30.35 10.45 -14.16
C SER A 99 -31.59 10.46 -15.07
N GLN A 100 -31.75 11.49 -15.90
CA GLN A 100 -32.86 11.62 -16.84
C GLN A 100 -32.88 10.51 -17.92
N LEU A 101 -31.71 10.18 -18.47
CA LEU A 101 -31.60 9.16 -19.51
C LEU A 101 -31.86 7.75 -18.97
N SER A 102 -31.38 7.46 -17.76
CA SER A 102 -31.48 6.14 -17.12
C SER A 102 -32.79 5.89 -16.37
N GLY A 103 -33.48 6.96 -15.95
CA GLY A 103 -34.64 6.89 -15.06
C GLY A 103 -34.30 6.55 -13.61
N ILE A 104 -33.02 6.60 -13.21
CA ILE A 104 -32.56 6.35 -11.84
C ILE A 104 -32.38 7.70 -11.14
N SER A 105 -32.79 7.81 -9.87
CA SER A 105 -32.75 9.08 -9.15
C SER A 105 -31.31 9.54 -8.90
N VAL A 106 -31.11 10.86 -8.85
CA VAL A 106 -29.82 11.47 -8.47
C VAL A 106 -29.31 10.92 -7.13
N SER A 107 -30.22 10.72 -6.17
CA SER A 107 -29.86 10.20 -4.83
C SER A 107 -29.28 8.79 -4.91
N ASP A 108 -29.90 7.89 -5.67
CA ASP A 108 -29.42 6.51 -5.81
C ASP A 108 -28.08 6.45 -6.56
N ILE A 109 -27.91 7.30 -7.58
CA ILE A 109 -26.67 7.43 -8.35
C ILE A 109 -25.50 7.88 -7.45
N LYS A 110 -25.76 8.76 -6.48
CA LYS A 110 -24.72 9.30 -5.58
C LYS A 110 -24.32 8.37 -4.45
N THR A 111 -25.20 7.45 -4.03
CA THR A 111 -25.03 6.68 -2.78
C THR A 111 -24.72 5.20 -3.01
N SER A 112 -24.84 4.69 -4.23
CA SER A 112 -24.62 3.28 -4.54
C SER A 112 -23.67 3.11 -5.72
N PRO A 113 -22.54 2.40 -5.54
CA PRO A 113 -21.66 2.03 -6.65
C PRO A 113 -22.41 1.32 -7.78
N TYR A 114 -23.29 0.38 -7.42
CA TYR A 114 -24.10 -0.36 -8.40
C TYR A 114 -25.02 0.55 -9.20
N TYR A 115 -25.81 1.42 -8.54
CA TYR A 115 -26.73 2.32 -9.26
C TYR A 115 -25.99 3.40 -10.05
N ASN A 116 -24.81 3.82 -9.61
CA ASN A 116 -23.95 4.74 -10.36
C ASN A 116 -23.49 4.11 -11.70
N ILE A 117 -22.95 2.89 -11.66
CA ILE A 117 -22.53 2.14 -12.86
C ILE A 117 -23.74 1.82 -13.76
N LEU A 118 -24.83 1.33 -13.17
CA LEU A 118 -26.05 0.98 -13.90
C LEU A 118 -26.69 2.19 -14.61
N ALA A 119 -26.74 3.35 -13.94
CA ALA A 119 -27.30 4.56 -14.51
C ALA A 119 -26.48 5.04 -15.70
N TYR A 120 -25.16 5.05 -15.57
CA TYR A 120 -24.28 5.42 -16.68
C TYR A 120 -24.43 4.46 -17.86
N ALA A 121 -24.45 3.15 -17.62
CA ALA A 121 -24.65 2.16 -18.68
C ALA A 121 -26.01 2.31 -19.40
N LYS A 122 -27.10 2.54 -18.64
CA LYS A 122 -28.41 2.84 -19.21
C LYS A 122 -28.39 4.09 -20.09
N ALA A 123 -27.76 5.15 -19.62
CA ALA A 123 -27.62 6.40 -20.37
C ALA A 123 -26.79 6.18 -21.64
N PHE A 124 -25.66 5.49 -21.52
CA PHE A 124 -24.78 5.13 -22.63
C PHE A 124 -25.51 4.32 -23.70
N HIS A 125 -26.18 3.24 -23.31
CA HIS A 125 -27.00 2.41 -24.22
C HIS A 125 -28.07 3.23 -24.93
N LYS A 126 -28.78 4.10 -24.20
CA LYS A 126 -29.83 4.95 -24.76
C LYS A 126 -29.29 5.94 -25.79
N VAL A 127 -28.17 6.60 -25.48
CA VAL A 127 -27.53 7.57 -26.38
C VAL A 127 -26.95 6.87 -27.61
N ALA A 128 -26.27 5.72 -27.44
CA ALA A 128 -25.76 4.92 -28.54
C ALA A 128 -26.87 4.53 -29.53
N ASN A 129 -28.02 4.08 -29.03
CA ASN A 129 -29.20 3.76 -29.84
C ASN A 129 -29.80 4.99 -30.53
N GLN A 130 -29.86 6.14 -29.86
CA GLN A 130 -30.31 7.40 -30.47
C GLN A 130 -29.38 7.85 -31.61
N MET A 131 -28.09 7.57 -31.49
CA MET A 131 -27.08 7.85 -32.51
C MET A 131 -27.00 6.76 -33.61
N GLY A 132 -27.74 5.65 -33.46
CA GLY A 132 -27.71 4.53 -34.41
C GLY A 132 -26.38 3.75 -34.42
N ILE A 133 -25.60 3.82 -33.34
CA ILE A 133 -24.30 3.14 -33.23
C ILE A 133 -24.55 1.67 -32.86
N GLN A 134 -24.13 0.77 -33.75
CA GLN A 134 -24.11 -0.68 -33.52
C GLN A 134 -22.74 -1.20 -33.92
N SER A 135 -21.81 -1.25 -32.95
CA SER A 135 -20.44 -1.69 -33.20
C SER A 135 -19.90 -2.51 -32.02
N THR A 136 -18.94 -3.39 -32.28
CA THR A 136 -18.18 -4.07 -31.23
C THR A 136 -16.87 -3.35 -30.92
N ARG A 137 -16.54 -2.28 -31.67
CA ARG A 137 -15.30 -1.52 -31.53
C ARG A 137 -15.49 -0.36 -30.56
N PRO A 138 -14.72 -0.27 -29.46
CA PRO A 138 -14.88 0.81 -28.49
C PRO A 138 -14.73 2.21 -29.06
N GLU A 139 -13.82 2.41 -30.03
CA GLU A 139 -13.56 3.69 -30.65
C GLU A 139 -14.74 4.26 -31.46
N ASP A 140 -15.69 3.42 -31.88
CA ASP A 140 -16.90 3.88 -32.59
C ASP A 140 -17.90 4.57 -31.62
N TYR A 141 -17.70 4.44 -30.30
CA TYR A 141 -18.57 5.01 -29.27
C TYR A 141 -18.06 6.33 -28.67
N LEU A 142 -16.96 6.91 -29.19
CA LEU A 142 -16.48 8.23 -28.74
C LEU A 142 -17.56 9.32 -28.73
N PRO A 143 -18.49 9.42 -29.71
CA PRO A 143 -19.59 10.39 -29.66
C PRO A 143 -20.52 10.22 -28.45
N VAL A 144 -20.70 8.99 -27.96
CA VAL A 144 -21.50 8.72 -26.76
C VAL A 144 -20.79 9.25 -25.51
N LEU A 145 -19.47 9.05 -25.42
CA LEU A 145 -18.66 9.58 -24.32
C LEU A 145 -18.66 11.12 -24.32
N VAL A 146 -18.62 11.74 -25.50
CA VAL A 146 -18.77 13.20 -25.65
C VAL A 146 -20.10 13.67 -25.07
N GLU A 147 -21.21 13.01 -25.41
CA GLU A 147 -22.53 13.39 -24.92
C GLU A 147 -22.63 13.29 -23.39
N LEU A 148 -22.03 12.25 -22.79
CA LEU A 148 -22.06 11.99 -21.35
C LEU A 148 -20.96 12.69 -20.53
N SER A 149 -20.05 13.42 -21.16
CA SER A 149 -19.00 14.18 -20.48
C SER A 149 -19.56 15.40 -19.73
N GLU A 150 -18.90 15.78 -18.64
CA GLU A 150 -19.14 17.03 -17.92
C GLU A 150 -18.46 18.23 -18.60
N LEU A 151 -17.49 18.01 -19.48
CA LEU A 151 -16.75 19.10 -20.13
C LEU A 151 -17.64 19.90 -21.08
N PRO A 152 -17.42 21.22 -21.23
CA PRO A 152 -18.21 22.06 -22.14
C PRO A 152 -18.10 21.59 -23.60
N LEU A 153 -19.20 21.68 -24.34
CA LEU A 153 -19.24 21.46 -25.79
C LEU A 153 -19.39 22.79 -26.51
N ASP A 154 -18.30 23.55 -26.55
CA ASP A 154 -18.25 24.83 -27.24
C ASP A 154 -17.22 24.81 -28.38
N THR A 155 -17.06 25.95 -29.06
CA THR A 155 -16.08 26.10 -30.13
C THR A 155 -14.68 26.40 -29.61
N SER A 156 -14.45 26.35 -28.29
CA SER A 156 -13.14 26.61 -27.69
C SER A 156 -12.20 25.48 -28.05
N LEU A 157 -11.06 25.81 -28.66
CA LEU A 157 -9.99 24.84 -28.92
C LEU A 157 -9.53 24.15 -27.63
N VAL A 158 -9.71 24.81 -26.49
CA VAL A 158 -9.31 24.29 -25.18
C VAL A 158 -10.28 23.24 -24.67
N ASN A 159 -11.58 23.53 -24.65
CA ASN A 159 -12.55 22.53 -24.21
C ASN A 159 -12.56 21.35 -25.19
N ASN A 160 -12.24 21.61 -26.46
CA ASN A 160 -11.92 20.55 -27.41
C ASN A 160 -10.65 19.77 -27.01
N PHE A 161 -9.53 20.41 -26.65
CA PHE A 161 -8.33 19.72 -26.19
C PHE A 161 -8.59 18.89 -24.92
N ALA A 162 -9.19 19.49 -23.87
CA ALA A 162 -9.53 18.83 -22.63
C ALA A 162 -10.44 17.61 -22.87
N LEU A 163 -11.48 17.76 -23.71
CA LEU A 163 -12.36 16.66 -24.09
C LEU A 163 -11.61 15.57 -24.86
N ASN A 164 -10.77 15.93 -25.84
CA ASN A 164 -10.01 14.94 -26.60
C ASN A 164 -8.96 14.25 -25.71
N ALA A 165 -8.39 14.92 -24.71
CA ALA A 165 -7.48 14.33 -23.73
C ALA A 165 -8.20 13.31 -22.83
N ASP A 166 -9.43 13.61 -22.41
CA ASP A 166 -10.29 12.69 -21.67
C ASP A 166 -10.63 11.44 -22.49
N LEU A 167 -11.08 11.63 -23.75
CA LEU A 167 -11.38 10.53 -24.68
C LEU A 167 -10.15 9.69 -25.01
N TYR A 168 -8.98 10.33 -25.20
CA TYR A 168 -7.71 9.66 -25.41
C TYR A 168 -7.37 8.75 -24.23
N MET A 169 -7.51 9.26 -23.00
CA MET A 169 -7.22 8.48 -21.80
C MET A 169 -8.13 7.25 -21.68
N ASN A 170 -9.42 7.39 -21.97
CA ASN A 170 -10.36 6.26 -22.00
C ASN A 170 -9.90 5.14 -22.94
N LEU A 171 -9.44 5.48 -24.16
CA LEU A 171 -8.96 4.48 -25.11
C LEU A 171 -7.56 3.94 -24.77
N VAL A 172 -6.68 4.75 -24.17
CA VAL A 172 -5.36 4.29 -23.68
C VAL A 172 -5.53 3.22 -22.62
N ILE A 173 -6.41 3.44 -21.64
CA ILE A 173 -6.69 2.45 -20.59
C ILE A 173 -7.27 1.15 -21.17
N LEU A 174 -8.21 1.27 -22.13
CA LEU A 174 -8.72 0.09 -22.83
C LEU A 174 -7.64 -0.68 -23.60
N ASN A 175 -6.58 -0.01 -24.04
CA ASN A 175 -5.48 -0.62 -24.78
C ASN A 175 -4.39 -1.18 -23.86
N ASP A 176 -4.39 -0.84 -22.57
CA ASP A 176 -3.43 -1.33 -21.58
C ASP A 176 -3.64 -2.83 -21.30
N LYS A 177 -2.57 -3.62 -21.41
CA LYS A 177 -2.65 -5.07 -21.26
C LYS A 177 -2.86 -5.53 -19.84
N LYS A 178 -2.33 -4.81 -18.84
CA LYS A 178 -2.55 -5.13 -17.43
C LYS A 178 -4.01 -4.85 -17.07
N PHE A 179 -4.55 -3.73 -17.54
CA PHE A 179 -5.97 -3.41 -17.36
C PHE A 179 -6.89 -4.44 -18.03
N GLN A 180 -6.57 -4.86 -19.27
CA GLN A 180 -7.32 -5.91 -19.97
C GLN A 180 -7.33 -7.23 -19.17
N ILE A 181 -6.19 -7.62 -18.60
CA ILE A 181 -6.08 -8.84 -17.79
C ILE A 181 -6.88 -8.70 -16.49
N ALA A 182 -6.74 -7.58 -15.77
CA ALA A 182 -7.39 -7.39 -14.47
C ALA A 182 -8.92 -7.48 -14.54
N TYR A 183 -9.52 -6.97 -15.62
CA TYR A 183 -10.98 -6.93 -15.81
C TYR A 183 -11.53 -8.00 -16.78
N ASP A 184 -10.72 -9.00 -17.16
CA ASP A 184 -11.08 -10.04 -18.14
C ASP A 184 -11.67 -9.45 -19.44
N LEU A 185 -11.02 -8.42 -19.97
CA LEU A 185 -11.48 -7.72 -21.18
C LEU A 185 -11.02 -8.43 -22.46
N PRO A 186 -11.72 -8.22 -23.59
CA PRO A 186 -11.20 -8.60 -24.89
C PRO A 186 -9.80 -8.03 -25.12
N SER A 187 -8.98 -8.75 -25.87
CA SER A 187 -7.63 -8.30 -26.24
C SER A 187 -7.67 -7.17 -27.27
N TYR A 188 -8.07 -5.98 -26.84
CA TYR A 188 -8.10 -4.79 -27.69
C TYR A 188 -6.69 -4.40 -28.15
N ALA A 189 -6.62 -3.94 -29.40
CA ALA A 189 -5.44 -3.37 -30.05
C ALA A 189 -5.90 -2.15 -30.88
N ILE A 190 -6.32 -1.10 -30.18
CA ILE A 190 -6.91 0.09 -30.80
C ILE A 190 -5.79 0.94 -31.41
N ASP A 191 -5.91 1.26 -32.69
CA ASP A 191 -4.99 2.18 -33.37
C ASP A 191 -5.33 3.64 -33.00
N LEU A 192 -4.80 4.10 -31.87
CA LEU A 192 -5.02 5.45 -31.35
C LEU A 192 -4.61 6.54 -32.34
N ARG A 193 -3.59 6.29 -33.19
CA ARG A 193 -3.17 7.26 -34.21
C ARG A 193 -4.22 7.40 -35.29
N SER A 194 -4.81 6.31 -35.75
CA SER A 194 -5.92 6.36 -36.72
C SER A 194 -7.18 6.98 -36.12
N VAL A 195 -7.45 6.77 -34.83
CA VAL A 195 -8.63 7.34 -34.15
C VAL A 195 -8.53 8.85 -33.96
N PHE A 196 -7.37 9.35 -33.51
CA PHE A 196 -7.19 10.78 -33.21
C PHE A 196 -6.55 11.57 -34.36
N ALA A 197 -6.10 10.92 -35.43
CA ALA A 197 -5.52 11.53 -36.62
C ALA A 197 -4.45 12.59 -36.27
N GLU A 198 -4.52 13.80 -36.84
CA GLU A 198 -3.59 14.89 -36.51
C GLU A 198 -3.59 15.28 -35.01
N LYS A 199 -4.66 14.99 -34.27
CA LYS A 199 -4.73 15.25 -32.83
C LYS A 199 -3.95 14.23 -32.01
N TYR A 200 -3.65 13.04 -32.54
CA TYR A 200 -2.88 12.04 -31.81
C TYR A 200 -1.53 12.59 -31.37
N ASP A 201 -0.83 13.25 -32.30
CA ASP A 201 0.48 13.84 -32.02
C ASP A 201 0.40 14.89 -30.91
N ILE A 202 -0.74 15.55 -30.73
CA ILE A 202 -0.99 16.51 -29.65
C ILE A 202 -1.22 15.77 -28.33
N LEU A 203 -2.14 14.80 -28.34
CA LEU A 203 -2.60 14.10 -27.14
C LEU A 203 -1.52 13.17 -26.55
N SER A 204 -0.61 12.69 -27.40
CA SER A 204 0.54 11.85 -27.04
C SER A 204 1.87 12.62 -26.98
N ALA A 205 1.89 13.93 -27.26
CA ALA A 205 3.14 14.68 -27.32
C ALA A 205 3.69 15.01 -25.95
N THR A 206 5.00 14.87 -25.81
CA THR A 206 5.72 15.44 -24.68
C THR A 206 5.81 16.98 -24.75
N ASN A 207 5.62 17.65 -25.89
CA ASN A 207 5.52 19.13 -26.00
C ASN A 207 4.72 19.51 -27.25
N ILE A 208 3.86 20.54 -27.14
CA ILE A 208 3.18 21.16 -28.27
C ILE A 208 3.11 22.67 -28.07
N ASN A 209 3.34 23.42 -29.14
CA ASN A 209 3.06 24.85 -29.21
C ASN A 209 1.66 25.05 -29.79
N LEU A 210 0.75 25.57 -28.95
CA LEU A 210 -0.61 25.94 -29.32
C LEU A 210 -0.71 27.47 -29.32
N ASP A 211 -1.08 28.04 -30.47
CA ASP A 211 -1.61 29.40 -30.53
C ASP A 211 -2.99 29.38 -31.21
N ASP A 212 -3.64 30.54 -31.27
CA ASP A 212 -4.98 30.70 -31.83
C ASP A 212 -5.09 30.28 -33.32
N LEU A 213 -3.98 29.95 -33.99
CA LEU A 213 -3.93 29.73 -35.44
C LEU A 213 -3.16 28.49 -35.89
N SER A 214 -2.41 27.77 -35.03
CA SER A 214 -1.70 26.55 -35.44
C SER A 214 -1.28 25.60 -34.32
N VAL A 215 -1.14 24.33 -34.69
CA VAL A 215 -0.49 23.26 -33.94
C VAL A 215 0.75 22.82 -34.72
N LYS A 216 1.93 22.81 -34.09
CA LYS A 216 3.17 22.33 -34.74
C LYS A 216 3.83 21.22 -33.94
N ASN A 217 4.07 20.09 -34.61
CA ASN A 217 4.82 18.93 -34.12
C ASN A 217 6.33 19.11 -34.43
N PRO A 218 7.25 18.63 -33.57
CA PRO A 218 8.70 18.56 -33.84
C PRO A 218 9.13 17.83 -35.15
N SER A 219 8.24 17.14 -35.85
CA SER A 219 8.59 16.32 -37.03
C SER A 219 8.65 17.05 -38.38
N GLY A 220 8.75 18.39 -38.41
CA GLY A 220 8.80 19.09 -39.71
C GLY A 220 8.89 20.62 -39.72
N GLY A 221 9.10 21.27 -38.59
CA GLY A 221 9.62 22.64 -38.52
C GLY A 221 10.83 22.69 -37.62
N ASN A 222 12.01 22.98 -38.17
CA ASN A 222 13.31 23.01 -37.46
C ASN A 222 13.25 23.70 -36.09
N TYR A 223 13.74 23.05 -35.03
CA TYR A 223 15.05 23.41 -34.47
C TYR A 223 15.62 22.34 -33.53
N GLN A 224 16.93 22.11 -33.69
CA GLN A 224 17.78 21.37 -32.77
C GLN A 224 18.14 22.19 -31.52
N PHE A 225 18.52 21.47 -30.47
CA PHE A 225 19.10 22.02 -29.25
C PHE A 225 20.43 22.75 -29.53
N GLN A 226 20.41 24.08 -29.38
CA GLN A 226 21.57 24.86 -28.97
C GLN A 226 21.12 25.92 -27.97
N ASN A 227 21.90 26.03 -26.88
CA ASN A 227 21.81 27.02 -25.80
C ASN A 227 20.96 28.24 -26.16
N ARG A 228 19.76 28.31 -25.58
CA ARG A 228 18.92 29.51 -25.59
C ARG A 228 18.75 29.98 -24.16
N ALA A 229 19.14 31.22 -23.90
CA ALA A 229 18.62 32.00 -22.79
C ALA A 229 17.08 31.87 -22.76
N PRO A 230 16.43 31.87 -21.58
CA PRO A 230 15.01 31.63 -21.47
C PRO A 230 14.26 32.60 -22.39
N ALA A 231 13.48 32.04 -23.32
CA ALA A 231 12.52 32.84 -24.05
C ALA A 231 11.58 33.46 -23.01
N SER A 232 11.34 34.78 -23.08
CA SER A 232 10.36 35.42 -22.22
C SER A 232 8.98 34.86 -22.57
N CYS A 233 8.50 33.89 -21.79
CA CYS A 233 7.12 33.45 -21.86
C CYS A 233 6.22 34.67 -21.66
N SER A 234 5.24 34.83 -22.55
CA SER A 234 4.30 35.94 -22.49
C SER A 234 2.88 35.40 -22.49
N MET A 235 2.07 35.84 -21.53
CA MET A 235 0.65 35.49 -21.51
C MET A 235 -0.10 36.34 -22.55
N PRO A 236 -1.05 35.77 -23.31
CA PRO A 236 -1.48 34.36 -23.33
C PRO A 236 -0.73 33.49 -24.37
N ASN A 237 0.20 34.06 -25.13
CA ASN A 237 0.71 33.46 -26.37
C ASN A 237 1.90 32.49 -26.18
N GLY A 238 2.41 32.31 -24.96
CA GLY A 238 3.55 31.44 -24.69
C GLY A 238 4.86 31.97 -25.28
N PRO A 239 5.83 31.10 -25.61
CA PRO A 239 5.76 29.63 -25.59
C PRO A 239 5.86 29.03 -24.18
N ALA A 240 5.59 27.72 -24.06
CA ALA A 240 5.91 26.95 -22.85
C ALA A 240 7.41 27.07 -22.50
N GLN A 241 7.68 27.22 -21.21
CA GLN A 241 9.02 27.38 -20.67
C GLN A 241 9.66 26.03 -20.37
N TYR A 242 8.88 25.11 -19.79
CA TYR A 242 9.34 23.74 -19.58
C TYR A 242 9.34 22.99 -20.93
N PRO A 243 10.50 22.49 -21.41
CA PRO A 243 10.62 21.94 -22.76
C PRO A 243 9.75 20.73 -23.07
N SER A 244 9.20 20.05 -22.05
CA SER A 244 8.24 18.94 -22.20
C SER A 244 6.86 19.27 -21.61
N ALA A 245 6.49 20.56 -21.55
CA ALA A 245 5.12 20.95 -21.29
C ALA A 245 4.38 21.25 -22.59
N LEU A 246 3.09 20.89 -22.62
CA LEU A 246 2.13 21.48 -23.56
C LEU A 246 1.84 22.92 -23.12
N TRP A 247 1.65 23.84 -24.06
CA TRP A 247 1.17 25.19 -23.73
C TRP A 247 -0.34 25.29 -23.86
N ASP A 248 -1.05 25.67 -22.80
CA ASP A 248 -2.50 25.95 -22.85
C ASP A 248 -2.90 27.07 -21.87
N ALA A 249 -2.76 28.33 -22.29
CA ALA A 249 -2.84 29.49 -21.40
C ALA A 249 -4.20 29.68 -20.69
N ALA A 250 -4.25 29.73 -19.35
CA ALA A 250 -5.46 30.01 -18.57
C ALA A 250 -6.22 31.27 -19.06
N ASP A 251 -7.50 31.44 -18.66
CA ASP A 251 -8.24 32.66 -19.01
C ASP A 251 -7.57 33.91 -18.41
N PRO A 252 -7.48 35.05 -19.13
CA PRO A 252 -6.91 36.30 -18.63
C PRO A 252 -7.48 36.84 -17.32
N SER A 253 -8.67 36.39 -16.93
CA SER A 253 -9.34 36.77 -15.67
C SER A 253 -8.77 36.03 -14.44
N ASN A 254 -8.01 34.94 -14.66
CA ASN A 254 -7.55 34.04 -13.60
C ASN A 254 -6.08 34.21 -13.21
N TYR A 255 -5.34 35.10 -13.87
CA TYR A 255 -3.95 35.42 -13.55
C TYR A 255 -3.69 36.93 -13.62
N SER A 256 -2.58 37.41 -13.05
CA SER A 256 -2.30 38.85 -13.02
C SER A 256 -0.85 39.19 -12.76
N GLY A 257 -0.29 40.21 -13.41
CA GLY A 257 0.99 40.82 -13.02
C GLY A 257 2.22 39.89 -13.03
N ALA A 258 3.40 40.49 -12.98
CA ALA A 258 4.65 39.75 -12.86
C ALA A 258 4.92 39.37 -11.40
N ILE A 259 5.60 38.24 -11.21
CA ILE A 259 6.09 37.75 -9.92
C ILE A 259 7.56 37.35 -10.03
N SER A 260 8.24 37.31 -8.89
CA SER A 260 9.57 36.72 -8.74
C SER A 260 9.43 35.57 -7.76
N PRO A 261 9.01 34.38 -8.25
CA PRO A 261 8.79 33.25 -7.37
C PRO A 261 10.12 32.81 -6.75
N TYR A 262 10.05 32.35 -5.51
CA TYR A 262 11.17 31.71 -4.83
C TYR A 262 10.74 30.40 -4.14
N MET A 263 9.49 29.96 -4.39
CA MET A 263 8.89 28.74 -3.86
C MET A 263 8.14 27.98 -4.96
N ILE A 264 7.90 26.71 -4.72
CA ILE A 264 7.07 25.81 -5.52
C ILE A 264 6.02 25.20 -4.59
N ALA A 265 4.75 25.32 -4.97
CA ALA A 265 3.63 24.70 -4.30
C ALA A 265 3.22 23.42 -5.03
N ILE A 266 3.23 22.31 -4.30
CA ILE A 266 2.77 21.01 -4.78
C ILE A 266 1.31 20.84 -4.38
N HIS A 267 0.46 20.59 -5.36
CA HIS A 267 -0.99 20.47 -5.16
C HIS A 267 -1.55 19.13 -5.64
N THR A 268 -2.72 18.76 -5.14
CA THR A 268 -3.58 17.73 -5.74
C THR A 268 -4.95 18.31 -6.05
N ILE A 269 -5.42 18.11 -7.29
CA ILE A 269 -6.59 18.80 -7.85
C ILE A 269 -7.91 18.47 -7.11
N GLN A 270 -8.01 17.28 -6.49
CA GLN A 270 -9.30 16.63 -6.16
C GLN A 270 -10.16 16.47 -7.41
N GLY A 271 -9.57 15.95 -8.47
CA GLY A 271 -10.17 15.86 -9.79
C GLY A 271 -9.18 15.44 -10.87
N LYS A 272 -9.65 15.47 -12.12
CA LYS A 272 -8.91 14.99 -13.28
C LYS A 272 -8.17 16.08 -14.05
N TYR A 273 -7.12 15.68 -14.76
CA TYR A 273 -6.24 16.53 -15.58
C TYR A 273 -7.02 17.39 -16.59
N SER A 274 -7.91 16.77 -17.37
CA SER A 274 -8.75 17.47 -18.35
C SER A 274 -9.70 18.48 -17.70
N GLY A 275 -10.23 18.13 -16.52
CA GLY A 275 -11.08 18.98 -15.71
C GLY A 275 -10.37 20.26 -15.27
N ALA A 276 -9.17 20.16 -14.69
CA ALA A 276 -8.42 21.35 -14.27
C ALA A 276 -8.08 22.28 -15.46
N ILE A 277 -7.65 21.72 -16.59
CA ILE A 277 -7.33 22.50 -17.79
C ILE A 277 -8.56 23.26 -18.31
N SER A 278 -9.71 22.59 -18.41
CA SER A 278 -10.96 23.24 -18.81
C SER A 278 -11.38 24.30 -17.77
N TRP A 279 -11.29 23.98 -16.48
CA TRP A 279 -11.72 24.86 -15.39
C TRP A 279 -10.95 26.19 -15.35
N PHE A 280 -9.64 26.18 -15.59
CA PHE A 280 -8.85 27.42 -15.61
C PHE A 280 -9.15 28.33 -16.81
N LYS A 281 -9.94 27.87 -17.79
CA LYS A 281 -10.51 28.70 -18.86
C LYS A 281 -11.86 29.32 -18.52
N ASN A 282 -12.45 28.97 -17.39
CA ASN A 282 -13.65 29.63 -16.92
C ASN A 282 -13.27 31.03 -16.39
N PRO A 283 -13.71 32.13 -17.02
CA PRO A 283 -13.38 33.49 -16.55
C PRO A 283 -13.96 33.80 -15.16
N SER A 284 -14.90 32.98 -14.66
CA SER A 284 -15.48 33.08 -13.33
C SER A 284 -14.84 32.13 -12.30
N ALA A 285 -13.84 31.34 -12.68
CA ALA A 285 -13.17 30.43 -11.75
C ALA A 285 -12.44 31.18 -10.63
N ASN A 286 -11.85 32.33 -10.95
CA ASN A 286 -11.00 33.10 -10.03
C ASN A 286 -9.87 32.24 -9.42
N VAL A 287 -9.35 31.30 -10.19
CA VAL A 287 -8.22 30.43 -9.83
C VAL A 287 -7.45 30.01 -11.08
N SER A 288 -6.14 29.77 -10.94
CA SER A 288 -5.30 29.13 -11.97
C SER A 288 -4.03 28.59 -11.33
N CYS A 289 -3.31 27.73 -12.05
CA CYS A 289 -1.93 27.35 -11.71
C CYS A 289 -0.98 27.59 -12.88
N GLN A 290 0.31 27.41 -12.64
CA GLN A 290 1.31 27.45 -13.71
C GLN A 290 1.36 26.13 -14.47
N TYR A 291 1.29 24.99 -13.79
CA TYR A 291 1.41 23.68 -14.40
C TYR A 291 0.34 22.70 -13.89
N VAL A 292 -0.22 21.90 -14.80
CA VAL A 292 -1.14 20.78 -14.52
C VAL A 292 -0.46 19.49 -14.99
N MET A 293 -0.58 18.41 -14.23
CA MET A 293 0.08 17.15 -14.51
C MET A 293 -0.87 15.96 -14.50
N ARG A 294 -0.75 15.09 -15.52
CA ARG A 294 -1.52 13.85 -15.64
C ARG A 294 -0.85 12.74 -14.86
N SER A 295 -1.63 12.05 -14.04
CA SER A 295 -1.16 10.98 -13.15
C SER A 295 -0.65 9.76 -13.90
N TYR A 296 -1.28 9.41 -15.03
CA TYR A 296 -0.99 8.14 -15.70
C TYR A 296 0.42 8.07 -16.31
N ASP A 297 0.86 9.15 -16.96
CA ASP A 297 2.08 9.18 -17.78
C ASP A 297 2.99 10.38 -17.51
N GLY A 298 2.66 11.23 -16.53
CA GLY A 298 3.46 12.40 -16.19
C GLY A 298 3.34 13.54 -17.20
N GLN A 299 2.36 13.53 -18.11
CA GLN A 299 2.17 14.62 -19.07
C GLN A 299 1.98 15.96 -18.35
N VAL A 300 2.75 16.97 -18.74
CA VAL A 300 2.68 18.32 -18.18
C VAL A 300 2.01 19.27 -19.17
N THR A 301 1.08 20.09 -18.69
CA THR A 301 0.55 21.27 -19.41
C THR A 301 0.86 22.53 -18.61
N GLN A 302 1.54 23.48 -19.23
CA GLN A 302 1.77 24.81 -18.68
C GLN A 302 0.62 25.74 -19.09
N MET A 303 -0.01 26.35 -18.09
CA MET A 303 -1.17 27.23 -18.27
C MET A 303 -0.89 28.68 -17.91
N VAL A 304 0.13 28.96 -17.10
CA VAL A 304 0.58 30.32 -16.81
C VAL A 304 2.12 30.34 -16.82
N CYS A 305 2.71 31.39 -17.38
CA CYS A 305 4.17 31.58 -17.28
C CYS A 305 4.61 31.59 -15.81
N HIS A 306 5.71 30.94 -15.45
CA HIS A 306 6.08 30.81 -14.04
C HIS A 306 6.44 32.13 -13.32
N ARG A 307 6.69 33.21 -14.09
CA ARG A 307 6.91 34.58 -13.60
C ARG A 307 5.66 35.46 -13.68
N ILE A 308 4.48 34.86 -13.87
CA ILE A 308 3.18 35.53 -13.84
C ILE A 308 2.36 34.95 -12.68
N LYS A 309 1.66 35.81 -11.94
CA LYS A 309 0.89 35.38 -10.76
C LYS A 309 -0.34 34.61 -11.21
N ALA A 310 -0.29 33.29 -11.04
CA ALA A 310 -1.48 32.44 -11.00
C ALA A 310 -2.14 32.50 -9.61
N TRP A 311 -3.39 32.07 -9.51
CA TRP A 311 -4.16 32.09 -8.26
C TRP A 311 -4.43 30.67 -7.76
N HIS A 312 -3.50 30.12 -6.96
CA HIS A 312 -3.51 28.72 -6.50
C HIS A 312 -3.27 28.55 -4.99
N VAL A 313 -2.58 29.48 -4.33
CA VAL A 313 -2.12 29.36 -2.93
C VAL A 313 -2.30 30.65 -2.12
N GLY A 314 -3.45 31.32 -2.33
CA GLY A 314 -3.87 32.46 -1.51
C GLY A 314 -2.85 33.60 -1.40
N SER A 315 -2.42 33.91 -0.17
CA SER A 315 -1.48 35.00 0.11
C SER A 315 -0.08 34.77 -0.49
N GLN A 316 0.25 33.53 -0.87
CA GLN A 316 1.56 33.14 -1.38
C GLN A 316 1.64 33.14 -2.91
N ASN A 317 0.53 33.45 -3.60
CA ASN A 317 0.48 33.59 -5.05
C ASN A 317 1.62 34.47 -5.64
N PRO A 318 2.04 35.61 -5.02
CA PRO A 318 3.14 36.42 -5.56
C PRO A 318 4.53 35.79 -5.47
N TYR A 319 4.67 34.64 -4.82
CA TYR A 319 5.96 34.07 -4.40
C TYR A 319 6.15 32.61 -4.80
N ALA A 320 5.11 31.94 -5.31
CA ALA A 320 5.11 30.52 -5.58
C ALA A 320 4.64 30.17 -7.00
N VAL A 321 5.32 29.18 -7.58
CA VAL A 321 4.87 28.45 -8.77
C VAL A 321 4.01 27.28 -8.32
N GLY A 322 2.77 27.18 -8.79
CA GLY A 322 1.85 26.09 -8.46
C GLY A 322 1.89 24.97 -9.49
N ILE A 323 2.03 23.74 -8.99
CA ILE A 323 1.97 22.49 -9.77
C ILE A 323 0.79 21.67 -9.27
N GLU A 324 -0.22 21.51 -10.13
CA GLU A 324 -1.47 20.80 -9.87
C GLU A 324 -1.39 19.36 -10.39
N HIS A 325 -1.44 18.39 -9.48
CA HIS A 325 -1.39 16.97 -9.82
C HIS A 325 -2.80 16.38 -9.90
N GLU A 326 -3.08 15.66 -10.99
CA GLU A 326 -4.30 14.87 -11.13
C GLU A 326 -4.46 13.83 -10.02
N GLY A 327 -5.65 13.79 -9.44
CA GLY A 327 -6.07 12.73 -8.54
C GLY A 327 -6.83 13.22 -7.32
N TYR A 328 -7.00 12.30 -6.38
CA TYR A 328 -7.68 12.51 -5.11
C TYR A 328 -6.79 12.09 -3.94
N ILE A 329 -6.65 12.96 -2.94
CA ILE A 329 -5.78 12.72 -1.78
C ILE A 329 -6.24 11.53 -0.94
N GLU A 330 -7.52 11.15 -0.98
CA GLU A 330 -8.07 10.01 -0.25
C GLU A 330 -7.66 8.67 -0.87
N SER A 331 -7.27 8.68 -2.14
CA SER A 331 -6.85 7.49 -2.90
C SER A 331 -5.47 7.67 -3.51
N GLY A 332 -4.63 8.52 -2.90
CA GLY A 332 -3.34 8.96 -3.42
C GLY A 332 -2.40 7.82 -3.83
N LEU A 333 -2.46 6.64 -3.17
CA LEU A 333 -1.69 5.45 -3.56
C LEU A 333 -1.92 5.00 -5.01
N THR A 334 -3.10 5.26 -5.58
CA THR A 334 -3.42 4.92 -6.98
C THR A 334 -3.20 6.07 -7.96
N TRP A 335 -3.06 7.29 -7.46
CA TRP A 335 -2.89 8.51 -8.28
C TRP A 335 -1.44 9.01 -8.32
N TYR A 336 -0.65 8.81 -7.26
CA TYR A 336 0.74 9.23 -7.17
C TYR A 336 1.67 8.17 -7.76
N THR A 337 1.55 8.01 -9.08
CA THR A 337 2.34 7.06 -9.85
C THR A 337 3.81 7.47 -9.95
N ASP A 338 4.66 6.54 -10.34
CA ASP A 338 6.08 6.82 -10.63
C ASP A 338 6.26 7.89 -11.70
N ALA A 339 5.41 7.87 -12.74
CA ALA A 339 5.46 8.83 -13.82
C ALA A 339 5.12 10.25 -13.33
N LEU A 340 4.10 10.38 -12.47
CA LEU A 340 3.73 11.65 -11.85
C LEU A 340 4.86 12.20 -10.96
N TYR A 341 5.42 11.37 -10.08
CA TYR A 341 6.52 11.75 -9.21
C TYR A 341 7.74 12.23 -10.00
N GLN A 342 8.14 11.48 -11.01
CA GLN A 342 9.29 11.80 -11.85
C GLN A 342 9.09 13.12 -12.59
N ALA A 343 7.96 13.28 -13.27
CA ALA A 343 7.67 14.49 -14.03
C ALA A 343 7.59 15.74 -13.14
N SER A 344 6.99 15.63 -11.94
CA SER A 344 6.93 16.75 -10.99
C SER A 344 8.31 17.13 -10.47
N ALA A 345 9.16 16.15 -10.19
CA ALA A 345 10.51 16.41 -9.71
C ALA A 345 11.36 17.07 -10.80
N ASP A 346 11.28 16.60 -12.04
CA ASP A 346 12.01 17.19 -13.17
C ASP A 346 11.54 18.62 -13.47
N LEU A 347 10.23 18.87 -13.38
CA LEU A 347 9.67 20.22 -13.49
C LEU A 347 10.15 21.12 -12.35
N SER A 348 10.20 20.61 -11.12
CA SER A 348 10.69 21.37 -9.96
C SER A 348 12.18 21.68 -10.08
N LYS A 349 13.00 20.75 -10.58
CA LYS A 349 14.41 20.99 -10.91
C LYS A 349 14.55 22.11 -11.94
N PHE A 350 13.73 22.08 -12.99
CA PHE A 350 13.72 23.10 -14.02
C PHE A 350 13.34 24.49 -13.46
N ILE A 351 12.26 24.57 -12.69
CA ILE A 351 11.83 25.84 -12.07
C ILE A 351 12.91 26.35 -11.13
N ALA A 352 13.51 25.48 -10.31
CA ALA A 352 14.53 25.89 -9.36
C ALA A 352 15.80 26.44 -10.02
N ALA A 353 16.19 25.87 -11.17
CA ALA A 353 17.30 26.40 -11.96
C ALA A 353 17.00 27.79 -12.55
N GLU A 354 15.74 28.09 -12.86
CA GLU A 354 15.31 29.38 -13.41
C GLU A 354 15.01 30.45 -12.34
N GLU A 355 14.56 30.05 -11.14
CA GLU A 355 13.88 30.95 -10.18
C GLU A 355 14.58 31.13 -8.81
N SER A 356 15.89 30.92 -8.69
CA SER A 356 16.61 31.03 -7.40
C SER A 356 15.96 30.23 -6.24
N VAL A 357 15.28 29.12 -6.55
CA VAL A 357 14.68 28.24 -5.54
C VAL A 357 15.76 27.27 -5.08
N ASN A 358 16.11 27.29 -3.79
CA ASN A 358 17.01 26.26 -3.26
C ASN A 358 16.26 24.92 -3.16
N LYS A 359 16.69 23.94 -3.96
CA LYS A 359 16.09 22.59 -3.99
C LYS A 359 16.35 21.79 -2.72
N LEU A 360 17.43 22.06 -1.99
CA LEU A 360 17.73 21.39 -0.72
C LEU A 360 16.71 21.75 0.37
N GLN A 361 16.02 22.87 0.20
CA GLN A 361 14.87 23.28 1.04
C GLN A 361 13.55 22.64 0.55
N THR A 362 13.61 21.46 -0.05
CA THR A 362 12.41 20.65 -0.31
C THR A 362 12.02 19.95 0.98
N TYR A 363 10.75 19.97 1.35
CA TYR A 363 10.31 19.22 2.53
C TYR A 363 10.56 17.71 2.35
N ASP A 364 11.27 17.10 3.29
CA ASP A 364 11.68 15.68 3.30
C ASP A 364 11.21 14.93 4.57
N GLY A 365 10.27 15.52 5.30
CA GLY A 365 9.63 14.89 6.45
C GLY A 365 8.59 13.82 6.07
N PRO A 366 7.85 13.28 7.05
CA PRO A 366 6.80 12.30 6.80
C PRO A 366 5.65 12.89 5.96
N PRO A 367 4.80 12.03 5.33
CA PRO A 367 3.54 12.49 4.77
C PRO A 367 2.69 13.20 5.83
N THR A 368 2.03 14.28 5.42
CA THR A 368 1.26 15.13 6.33
C THR A 368 -0.22 14.92 6.10
N ASN A 369 -0.95 14.62 7.17
CA ASN A 369 -2.40 14.52 7.17
C ASN A 369 -3.01 15.77 7.82
N GLY A 370 -3.57 16.67 7.01
CA GLY A 370 -4.12 17.93 7.50
C GLY A 370 -3.20 19.12 7.28
N LEU A 371 -3.41 20.20 8.04
CA LEU A 371 -2.65 21.44 7.91
C LEU A 371 -1.41 21.41 8.81
N MET A 372 -0.25 21.75 8.26
CA MET A 372 1.00 21.87 9.02
C MET A 372 1.86 22.99 8.44
N THR A 373 1.75 24.19 9.00
CA THR A 373 2.50 25.35 8.50
C THR A 373 4.00 25.15 8.63
N LEU A 374 4.72 25.22 7.50
CA LEU A 374 6.18 25.20 7.44
C LEU A 374 6.72 26.59 7.07
N SER A 375 7.94 26.88 7.50
CA SER A 375 8.62 28.14 7.18
C SER A 375 8.69 28.40 5.66
N ASN A 376 8.48 29.65 5.24
CA ASN A 376 8.74 30.07 3.86
C ASN A 376 10.23 30.36 3.60
N SER A 377 11.05 30.51 4.66
CA SER A 377 12.50 30.71 4.51
C SER A 377 13.23 29.39 4.31
N CYS A 378 12.77 28.31 4.97
CA CYS A 378 13.48 27.02 5.05
C CYS A 378 12.85 25.90 4.23
N HIS A 379 11.61 26.08 3.77
CA HIS A 379 10.91 25.11 2.93
C HIS A 379 10.39 25.82 1.69
N LYS A 380 11.10 25.65 0.58
CA LYS A 380 10.78 26.29 -0.71
C LYS A 380 9.97 25.42 -1.62
N ILE A 381 10.09 24.10 -1.52
CA ILE A 381 9.28 23.15 -2.28
C ILE A 381 8.46 22.34 -1.28
N LYS A 382 7.14 22.61 -1.23
CA LYS A 382 6.25 22.06 -0.20
C LYS A 382 4.80 22.00 -0.67
N GLY A 383 3.99 21.24 0.05
CA GLY A 383 2.57 21.06 -0.25
C GLY A 383 1.76 22.32 0.04
N HIS A 384 0.60 22.45 -0.60
CA HIS A 384 -0.36 23.51 -0.29
C HIS A 384 -0.68 23.59 1.21
N GLN A 385 -0.86 22.43 1.84
CA GLN A 385 -1.14 22.28 3.27
C GLN A 385 -0.02 22.82 4.20
N HIS A 386 1.16 23.10 3.65
CA HIS A 386 2.32 23.60 4.39
C HIS A 386 2.48 25.14 4.32
N PHE A 387 1.64 25.84 3.56
CA PHE A 387 1.64 27.30 3.53
C PHE A 387 0.79 27.88 4.67
N PRO A 388 1.14 29.07 5.18
CA PRO A 388 0.35 29.77 6.19
C PRO A 388 -1.03 30.17 5.64
N ASP A 389 -2.02 30.26 6.54
CA ASP A 389 -3.41 30.66 6.23
C ASP A 389 -4.12 29.81 5.17
N ASN A 390 -3.62 28.60 4.90
CA ASN A 390 -4.22 27.71 3.92
C ASN A 390 -5.41 26.92 4.53
N THR A 391 -6.34 26.50 3.69
CA THR A 391 -7.54 25.73 4.08
C THR A 391 -7.65 24.38 3.39
N HIS A 392 -6.65 23.98 2.59
CA HIS A 392 -6.66 22.72 1.83
C HIS A 392 -5.48 21.83 2.19
N VAL A 393 -5.77 20.54 2.35
CA VAL A 393 -4.87 19.54 2.94
C VAL A 393 -4.14 18.72 1.87
N ASP A 394 -3.90 19.30 0.70
CA ASP A 394 -3.19 18.66 -0.41
C ASP A 394 -1.68 18.95 -0.37
N PRO A 395 -0.83 18.04 -0.90
CA PRO A 395 -1.14 16.75 -1.53
C PRO A 395 -1.51 15.63 -0.52
N GLY A 396 -1.59 15.93 0.77
CA GLY A 396 -2.20 15.01 1.74
C GLY A 396 -1.35 13.81 2.12
N PRO A 397 -1.98 12.80 2.77
CA PRO A 397 -1.29 11.81 3.60
C PRO A 397 -0.56 10.71 2.82
N TYR A 398 -0.81 10.56 1.51
CA TYR A 398 -0.13 9.55 0.70
C TYR A 398 1.01 10.11 -0.15
N TRP A 399 1.26 11.42 -0.11
CA TRP A 399 2.40 11.99 -0.81
C TRP A 399 3.69 11.70 -0.05
N ASN A 400 4.53 10.83 -0.61
CA ASN A 400 5.85 10.49 -0.08
C ASN A 400 6.87 11.61 -0.36
N TRP A 401 7.11 12.44 0.66
CA TRP A 401 8.03 13.58 0.59
C TRP A 401 9.51 13.17 0.50
N GLU A 402 9.97 12.15 1.22
CA GLU A 402 11.37 11.66 1.10
C GLU A 402 11.65 11.14 -0.32
N ARG A 403 10.72 10.39 -0.92
CA ARG A 403 10.83 9.97 -2.33
C ARG A 403 10.94 11.19 -3.24
N TYR A 404 10.08 12.20 -3.04
CA TYR A 404 10.09 13.40 -3.85
C TYR A 404 11.38 14.22 -3.68
N TYR A 405 11.88 14.35 -2.45
CA TYR A 405 13.15 15.00 -2.14
C TYR A 405 14.31 14.36 -2.90
N ARG A 406 14.43 13.03 -2.87
CA ARG A 406 15.48 12.29 -3.61
C ARG A 406 15.34 12.43 -5.13
N LEU A 407 14.12 12.57 -5.64
CA LEU A 407 13.93 12.81 -7.06
C LEU A 407 14.30 14.24 -7.45
N VAL A 408 14.07 15.25 -6.61
CA VAL A 408 14.39 16.67 -6.87
C VAL A 408 15.87 16.97 -6.64
N ASN A 409 16.46 16.34 -5.63
CA ASN A 409 17.85 16.46 -5.23
C ASN A 409 18.56 15.18 -5.63
N ASP A 410 19.35 15.23 -6.70
CA ASP A 410 20.17 14.08 -7.10
C ASP A 410 21.21 13.76 -6.00
N MET A 411 21.51 12.47 -5.80
CA MET A 411 22.53 12.07 -4.83
C MET A 411 23.91 12.59 -5.28
N PRO A 412 24.61 13.39 -4.46
CA PRO A 412 25.93 13.89 -4.85
C PRO A 412 26.96 12.75 -4.83
N ALA A 413 28.02 12.91 -5.61
CA ALA A 413 29.20 12.06 -5.49
C ALA A 413 29.82 12.21 -4.08
N PRO A 414 30.53 11.20 -3.56
CA PRO A 414 31.16 11.29 -2.25
C PRO A 414 32.09 12.51 -2.14
N THR A 415 31.78 13.40 -1.20
CA THR A 415 32.59 14.57 -0.80
C THR A 415 33.95 14.12 -0.31
N ALA A 416 33.99 13.01 0.43
CA ALA A 416 35.23 12.33 0.79
C ALA A 416 35.08 10.82 0.67
N SER A 417 36.17 10.16 0.27
CA SER A 417 36.24 8.71 0.24
C SER A 417 37.58 8.21 0.78
N SER A 418 37.59 6.99 1.35
CA SER A 418 38.81 6.36 1.83
C SER A 418 38.79 4.85 1.61
N THR A 419 39.93 4.30 1.19
CA THR A 419 40.15 2.86 1.06
C THR A 419 41.09 2.31 2.13
N ALA A 420 41.36 3.09 3.19
CA ALA A 420 42.24 2.68 4.27
C ALA A 420 41.51 1.79 5.27
N SER A 421 42.20 0.78 5.80
CA SER A 421 41.69 -0.15 6.82
C SER A 421 41.39 0.51 8.18
N SER A 422 41.79 1.77 8.36
CA SER A 422 41.45 2.61 9.51
C SER A 422 41.64 4.08 9.16
N GLY A 423 40.93 4.97 9.83
CA GLY A 423 41.12 6.41 9.68
C GLY A 423 40.14 7.25 10.47
N THR A 424 40.12 8.54 10.16
CA THR A 424 39.22 9.53 10.76
C THR A 424 38.58 10.37 9.66
N MET A 425 37.29 10.67 9.80
CA MET A 425 36.53 11.51 8.89
C MET A 425 35.64 12.48 9.68
N TYR A 426 35.32 13.60 9.04
CA TYR A 426 34.59 14.73 9.63
C TYR A 426 33.48 15.14 8.66
N ASP A 427 32.49 15.86 9.18
CA ASP A 427 31.56 16.64 8.34
C ASP A 427 32.26 17.80 7.59
N SER A 428 31.48 18.66 6.96
CA SER A 428 31.96 19.80 6.16
C SER A 428 32.73 20.86 6.95
N GLY A 429 32.53 20.97 8.26
CA GLY A 429 33.24 21.85 9.18
C GLY A 429 34.66 21.39 9.51
N GLY A 430 34.98 20.13 9.21
CA GLY A 430 36.28 19.53 9.50
C GLY A 430 36.55 19.40 11.00
N ALA A 431 37.82 19.31 11.38
CA ALA A 431 38.21 19.01 12.76
C ALA A 431 37.97 20.14 13.79
N SER A 432 37.59 21.34 13.35
CA SER A 432 37.53 22.52 14.23
C SER A 432 36.45 23.55 13.87
N GLY A 433 35.69 23.33 12.81
CA GLY A 433 34.62 24.22 12.37
C GLY A 433 33.25 23.59 12.58
N ASN A 434 32.22 24.41 12.44
CA ASN A 434 30.85 23.91 12.35
C ASN A 434 30.56 23.45 10.92
N TYR A 435 29.64 22.49 10.78
CA TYR A 435 29.12 22.14 9.45
C TYR A 435 28.34 23.31 8.83
N SER A 436 28.07 23.24 7.54
CA SER A 436 27.33 24.29 6.82
C SER A 436 25.82 24.02 6.86
N ASP A 437 25.02 25.09 6.95
CA ASP A 437 23.58 25.01 6.68
C ASP A 437 23.34 24.69 5.19
N GLU A 438 22.19 24.10 4.89
CA GLU A 438 21.71 23.75 3.55
C GLU A 438 22.66 22.84 2.79
N GLU A 439 23.24 21.84 3.47
CA GLU A 439 24.14 20.91 2.84
C GLU A 439 23.53 19.52 2.65
N ARG A 440 24.00 18.85 1.61
CA ARG A 440 23.81 17.43 1.40
C ARG A 440 25.15 16.85 0.97
N THR A 441 25.82 16.17 1.88
CA THR A 441 27.16 15.64 1.67
C THR A 441 27.17 14.13 1.84
N VAL A 442 28.07 13.49 1.10
CA VAL A 442 28.16 12.03 1.03
C VAL A 442 29.58 11.62 1.34
N TYR A 443 29.73 10.50 2.05
CA TYR A 443 31.01 9.97 2.48
C TYR A 443 31.07 8.47 2.22
N LEU A 444 32.20 7.99 1.70
CA LEU A 444 32.40 6.56 1.40
C LEU A 444 33.66 6.01 2.08
N ILE A 445 33.49 5.03 2.96
CA ILE A 445 34.60 4.25 3.51
C ILE A 445 34.54 2.87 2.86
N ASP A 446 35.47 2.57 1.96
CA ASP A 446 35.51 1.33 1.18
C ASP A 446 36.93 0.71 1.25
N PRO A 447 37.35 0.19 2.41
CA PRO A 447 38.68 -0.36 2.59
C PRO A 447 38.94 -1.55 1.67
N VAL A 448 40.21 -1.76 1.29
CA VAL A 448 40.57 -2.91 0.45
C VAL A 448 40.32 -4.22 1.21
N GLY A 449 39.36 -5.02 0.74
CA GLY A 449 38.95 -6.29 1.35
C GLY A 449 37.46 -6.32 1.64
N ASN A 450 37.00 -7.32 2.38
CA ASN A 450 35.60 -7.44 2.83
C ASN A 450 35.48 -7.53 4.36
N ASP A 451 36.50 -7.07 5.08
CA ASP A 451 36.45 -7.05 6.54
C ASP A 451 35.42 -5.99 6.99
N PRO A 452 34.53 -6.31 7.96
CA PRO A 452 33.60 -5.35 8.53
C PRO A 452 34.29 -4.06 8.97
N VAL A 453 33.60 -2.94 8.81
CA VAL A 453 34.07 -1.61 9.21
C VAL A 453 33.34 -1.19 10.46
N GLN A 454 34.06 -1.10 11.58
CA GLN A 454 33.54 -0.53 12.81
C GLN A 454 33.78 0.98 12.82
N LEU A 455 32.70 1.75 12.97
CA LEU A 455 32.70 3.20 13.12
C LEU A 455 32.53 3.55 14.60
N THR A 456 33.32 4.49 15.10
CA THR A 456 33.21 5.05 16.46
C THR A 456 33.14 6.57 16.37
N PHE A 457 32.00 7.12 16.73
CA PHE A 457 31.77 8.56 16.74
C PHE A 457 32.31 9.16 18.04
N THR A 458 33.28 10.07 17.92
CA THR A 458 33.97 10.69 19.07
C THR A 458 33.59 12.15 19.30
N GLN A 459 32.90 12.76 18.33
CA GLN A 459 32.30 14.09 18.42
C GLN A 459 30.88 14.00 17.86
N TRP A 460 29.93 14.68 18.50
CA TRP A 460 28.54 14.74 18.07
C TRP A 460 27.84 16.00 18.59
N ASP A 461 27.51 16.90 17.67
CA ASP A 461 26.78 18.15 17.88
C ASP A 461 26.00 18.47 16.61
N VAL A 462 25.00 17.62 16.30
CA VAL A 462 24.11 17.70 15.13
C VAL A 462 22.73 18.14 15.61
N GLU A 463 22.09 19.12 14.95
CA GLU A 463 20.79 19.66 15.36
C GLU A 463 19.72 18.56 15.50
N ASP A 464 19.01 18.55 16.63
CA ASP A 464 18.03 17.50 16.92
C ASP A 464 16.73 17.71 16.13
N GLY A 465 16.37 16.73 15.30
CA GLY A 465 15.12 16.70 14.55
C GLY A 465 15.13 17.46 13.23
N TRP A 466 16.22 18.14 12.87
CA TRP A 466 16.34 18.94 11.65
C TRP A 466 17.53 18.52 10.79
N ASP A 467 18.66 18.23 11.42
CA ASP A 467 19.87 17.75 10.75
C ASP A 467 20.10 16.27 11.01
N PHE A 468 20.58 15.55 10.00
CA PHE A 468 20.57 14.09 10.06
C PHE A 468 21.77 13.46 9.34
N LEU A 469 22.34 12.43 9.98
CA LEU A 469 23.30 11.52 9.38
C LEU A 469 22.63 10.15 9.14
N TRP A 470 22.58 9.71 7.89
CA TRP A 470 22.24 8.34 7.52
C TRP A 470 23.51 7.53 7.32
N ILE A 471 23.52 6.31 7.85
CA ILE A 471 24.64 5.37 7.70
C ILE A 471 24.08 4.10 7.05
N TYR A 472 24.64 3.73 5.90
CA TYR A 472 24.26 2.56 5.13
C TYR A 472 25.39 1.55 5.11
N ASP A 473 25.04 0.28 5.22
CA ASP A 473 25.94 -0.85 5.04
C ASP A 473 26.04 -1.18 3.54
N GLY A 474 27.02 -0.57 2.87
CA GLY A 474 27.24 -0.70 1.43
C GLY A 474 28.07 0.43 0.85
N THR A 475 28.14 0.49 -0.48
CA THR A 475 28.88 1.52 -1.23
C THR A 475 28.01 2.71 -1.68
N ASP A 476 26.69 2.62 -1.50
CA ASP A 476 25.71 3.62 -1.90
C ASP A 476 24.45 3.59 -1.00
N ASP A 477 23.46 4.43 -1.30
CA ASP A 477 22.21 4.57 -0.55
C ASP A 477 21.18 3.45 -0.80
N THR A 478 21.55 2.42 -1.58
CA THR A 478 20.77 1.18 -1.74
C THR A 478 21.19 0.09 -0.76
N GLY A 479 22.30 0.29 -0.04
CA GLY A 479 22.74 -0.57 1.06
C GLY A 479 21.75 -0.59 2.23
N ASN A 480 21.89 -1.57 3.13
CA ASN A 480 21.01 -1.67 4.29
C ASN A 480 21.21 -0.46 5.21
N LEU A 481 20.14 0.27 5.52
CA LEU A 481 20.22 1.41 6.44
C LEU A 481 20.54 0.91 7.86
N ILE A 482 21.72 1.25 8.36
CA ILE A 482 22.13 1.00 9.76
C ILE A 482 21.36 1.94 10.69
N GLY A 483 21.19 3.21 10.29
CA GLY A 483 20.34 4.15 11.03
C GLY A 483 20.35 5.56 10.47
N LYS A 484 19.36 6.34 10.92
CA LYS A 484 19.21 7.80 10.72
C LYS A 484 19.35 8.48 12.08
N TYR A 485 20.33 9.35 12.24
CA TYR A 485 20.72 9.91 13.54
C TYR A 485 20.65 11.44 13.54
N SER A 486 20.02 12.02 14.57
CA SER A 486 19.99 13.45 14.92
C SER A 486 20.12 13.60 16.43
N GLY A 487 20.64 14.72 16.93
CA GLY A 487 20.66 15.06 18.36
C GLY A 487 21.54 14.16 19.24
N THR A 488 21.19 12.88 19.37
CA THR A 488 21.96 11.86 20.12
C THR A 488 22.92 11.10 19.21
N SER A 489 24.15 10.89 19.70
CA SER A 489 25.20 10.17 18.96
C SER A 489 24.85 8.70 18.72
N PRO A 490 25.20 8.13 17.54
CA PRO A 490 25.14 6.69 17.28
C PRO A 490 26.11 5.87 18.14
N GLY A 491 27.11 6.48 18.77
CA GLY A 491 28.17 5.77 19.49
C GLY A 491 29.04 4.93 18.56
N THR A 492 29.07 3.61 18.76
CA THR A 492 29.81 2.67 17.90
C THR A 492 28.83 1.84 17.08
N VAL A 493 29.01 1.83 15.76
CA VAL A 493 28.23 1.03 14.82
C VAL A 493 29.16 0.18 13.95
N THR A 494 28.70 -0.95 13.45
CA THR A 494 29.49 -1.81 12.56
C THR A 494 28.73 -2.02 11.27
N ALA A 495 29.38 -1.68 10.15
CA ALA A 495 28.93 -2.02 8.82
C ALA A 495 29.67 -3.29 8.39
N TYR A 496 28.93 -4.26 7.88
CA TYR A 496 29.48 -5.56 7.62
C TYR A 496 29.75 -5.83 6.16
N SER A 497 29.19 -5.05 5.23
CA SER A 497 29.42 -5.06 3.77
C SER A 497 30.89 -5.07 3.34
N GLY A 498 31.79 -4.64 4.25
CA GLY A 498 33.14 -4.21 3.93
C GLY A 498 33.20 -2.73 3.54
N ALA A 499 32.07 -2.06 3.34
CA ALA A 499 32.00 -0.63 3.02
C ALA A 499 30.98 0.12 3.90
N VAL A 500 31.09 1.44 3.96
CA VAL A 500 30.14 2.33 4.62
C VAL A 500 29.85 3.49 3.69
N PHE A 501 28.58 3.68 3.37
CA PHE A 501 28.10 4.88 2.72
C PHE A 501 27.36 5.73 3.75
N MET A 502 27.72 7.01 3.88
CA MET A 502 27.05 7.93 4.78
C MET A 502 26.54 9.13 4.02
N GLU A 503 25.35 9.59 4.36
CA GLU A 503 24.71 10.79 3.83
C GLU A 503 24.42 11.74 4.99
N PHE A 504 24.96 12.95 4.96
CA PHE A 504 24.67 14.00 5.93
C PHE A 504 23.83 15.09 5.25
N ARG A 505 22.74 15.49 5.90
CA ARG A 505 21.89 16.60 5.45
C ARG A 505 21.71 17.61 6.58
N SER A 506 21.80 18.90 6.25
CA SER A 506 21.44 19.98 7.16
C SER A 506 20.32 20.85 6.59
N ASP A 507 19.52 21.43 7.50
CA ASP A 507 18.41 22.31 7.17
C ASP A 507 18.90 23.75 6.86
N CYS A 508 18.01 24.75 6.85
CA CYS A 508 18.34 26.13 6.51
C CYS A 508 19.13 26.93 7.58
N ALA A 509 19.31 26.40 8.80
CA ALA A 509 19.84 27.14 9.93
C ALA A 509 20.47 26.22 10.99
N THR A 510 21.05 26.83 12.03
CA THR A 510 21.48 26.15 13.26
C THR A 510 22.52 25.04 13.03
N ASN A 511 23.69 25.38 12.51
CA ASN A 511 24.83 24.47 12.58
C ASN A 511 25.46 24.31 13.97
N GLY A 512 26.07 23.16 14.18
CA GLY A 512 26.89 22.81 15.34
C GLY A 512 28.29 22.33 14.94
N ALA A 513 29.08 21.90 15.93
CA ALA A 513 30.41 21.34 15.70
C ALA A 513 30.39 19.97 15.01
N GLY A 514 29.19 19.42 14.74
CA GLY A 514 28.97 18.27 13.87
C GLY A 514 29.50 16.96 14.42
N TRP A 515 30.07 16.12 13.57
CA TRP A 515 30.49 14.77 13.91
C TRP A 515 31.92 14.46 13.48
N THR A 516 32.58 13.64 14.29
CA THR A 516 33.87 13.02 13.94
C THR A 516 33.73 11.52 14.11
N VAL A 517 34.04 10.78 13.05
CA VAL A 517 34.01 9.32 13.05
C VAL A 517 35.40 8.76 12.84
N ASN A 518 35.81 7.86 13.73
CA ASN A 518 36.97 7.03 13.55
C ASN A 518 36.52 5.65 13.08
N TRP A 519 37.27 5.01 12.19
CA TRP A 519 36.98 3.64 11.79
C TRP A 519 38.18 2.73 11.83
N ASN A 520 37.90 1.44 11.97
CA ASN A 520 38.84 0.36 11.73
C ASN A 520 38.10 -0.84 11.12
N THR A 521 38.78 -1.53 10.22
CA THR A 521 38.40 -2.88 9.81
C THR A 521 38.56 -3.82 10.99
N VAL A 522 37.64 -4.76 11.13
CA VAL A 522 37.66 -5.77 12.18
C VAL A 522 37.80 -7.13 11.51
N SER A 523 38.89 -7.83 11.79
CA SER A 523 39.11 -9.16 11.21
C SER A 523 38.02 -10.11 11.69
N MET A 524 37.32 -10.69 10.72
CA MET A 524 36.31 -11.69 10.98
C MET A 524 36.95 -13.05 11.28
N THR A 525 36.50 -13.69 12.35
CA THR A 525 36.65 -15.14 12.46
C THR A 525 35.66 -15.74 11.46
N ALA A 526 36.12 -16.59 10.54
CA ALA A 526 35.30 -17.17 9.47
C ALA A 526 33.95 -17.64 10.01
N CYS A 527 32.87 -17.26 9.31
CA CYS A 527 31.52 -17.48 9.82
C CYS A 527 31.22 -18.98 9.95
N GLY A 528 30.95 -19.42 11.18
CA GLY A 528 30.72 -20.83 11.47
C GLY A 528 29.44 -21.33 10.81
N ILE A 529 29.46 -22.56 10.28
CA ILE A 529 28.25 -23.23 9.77
C ILE A 529 27.36 -23.59 10.97
N PRO A 530 26.04 -23.30 10.95
CA PRO A 530 25.11 -23.75 11.98
C PRO A 530 25.21 -25.26 12.21
N THR A 531 25.19 -25.68 13.48
CA THR A 531 25.25 -27.10 13.87
C THR A 531 24.12 -27.43 14.84
N ASN A 532 23.85 -28.71 15.04
CA ASN A 532 22.78 -29.21 15.92
C ASN A 532 21.41 -28.64 15.56
N LEU A 533 21.04 -28.76 14.28
CA LEU A 533 19.71 -28.39 13.79
C LEU A 533 18.66 -29.29 14.47
N THR A 534 17.55 -28.67 14.88
CA THR A 534 16.42 -29.37 15.50
C THR A 534 15.11 -28.75 15.07
N GLU A 535 14.13 -29.59 14.80
CA GLU A 535 12.74 -29.23 14.49
C GLU A 535 11.85 -29.63 15.68
N ASN A 536 11.27 -28.63 16.32
CA ASN A 536 10.41 -28.78 17.48
C ASN A 536 9.00 -28.26 17.16
N SER A 537 8.00 -28.70 17.92
CA SER A 537 6.62 -28.18 17.83
C SER A 537 6.08 -28.13 16.38
N VAL A 538 6.32 -29.20 15.62
CA VAL A 538 5.87 -29.31 14.22
C VAL A 538 4.40 -29.72 14.20
N ASP A 539 3.56 -28.75 13.84
CA ASP A 539 2.11 -28.91 13.67
C ASP A 539 1.73 -28.78 12.18
N ALA A 540 0.43 -28.88 11.87
CA ALA A 540 -0.06 -28.88 10.49
C ALA A 540 0.30 -27.62 9.69
N PHE A 541 0.53 -26.48 10.35
CA PHE A 541 0.80 -25.19 9.70
C PHE A 541 1.98 -24.40 10.30
N THR A 542 2.66 -24.95 11.30
CA THR A 542 3.75 -24.28 12.02
C THR A 542 4.89 -25.24 12.33
N ALA A 543 6.10 -24.71 12.46
CA ALA A 543 7.26 -25.47 12.93
C ALA A 543 8.26 -24.55 13.62
N SER A 544 8.85 -24.99 14.73
CA SER A 544 9.93 -24.27 15.40
C SER A 544 11.28 -24.88 15.03
N LEU A 545 12.09 -24.14 14.29
CA LEU A 545 13.42 -24.57 13.86
C LEU A 545 14.47 -23.91 14.74
N SER A 546 15.46 -24.66 15.22
CA SER A 546 16.56 -24.12 16.03
C SER A 546 17.90 -24.79 15.73
N TRP A 547 18.99 -24.10 16.09
CA TRP A 547 20.37 -24.55 15.93
C TRP A 547 21.26 -23.96 17.04
N ASP A 548 22.50 -24.42 17.15
CA ASP A 548 23.45 -23.86 18.12
C ASP A 548 23.84 -22.41 17.76
N ASN A 549 24.00 -21.57 18.79
CA ASN A 549 24.45 -20.20 18.58
C ASN A 549 25.89 -20.15 18.04
N VAL A 550 26.09 -19.49 16.90
CA VAL A 550 27.38 -19.32 16.24
C VAL A 550 28.04 -18.01 16.70
N PRO A 551 29.27 -18.04 17.26
CA PRO A 551 30.00 -16.83 17.64
C PRO A 551 30.21 -15.87 16.47
N GLY A 552 29.84 -14.60 16.65
CA GLY A 552 29.96 -13.58 15.60
C GLY A 552 28.78 -13.50 14.64
N ALA A 553 27.76 -14.36 14.79
CA ALA A 553 26.52 -14.24 14.05
C ALA A 553 25.80 -12.92 14.39
N THR A 554 25.52 -12.12 13.36
CA THR A 554 24.63 -10.95 13.48
C THR A 554 23.20 -11.36 13.17
N GLN A 555 23.03 -12.26 12.20
CA GLN A 555 21.76 -12.83 11.78
C GLN A 555 21.95 -14.27 11.31
N TYR A 556 20.84 -14.94 11.06
CA TYR A 556 20.79 -16.21 10.36
C TYR A 556 19.77 -16.10 9.25
N ARG A 557 20.10 -16.69 8.11
CA ARG A 557 19.19 -16.84 6.99
C ARG A 557 18.67 -18.26 7.00
N VAL A 558 17.40 -18.40 7.33
CA VAL A 558 16.67 -19.66 7.25
C VAL A 558 15.90 -19.67 5.94
N GLN A 559 16.02 -20.75 5.19
CA GLN A 559 15.26 -20.98 3.98
C GLN A 559 14.47 -22.27 4.12
N TYR A 560 13.22 -22.28 3.68
CA TYR A 560 12.40 -23.48 3.65
C TYR A 560 11.56 -23.54 2.38
N LYS A 561 11.17 -24.73 1.95
CA LYS A 561 10.29 -24.94 0.80
C LYS A 561 9.54 -26.26 0.93
N GLY A 562 8.30 -26.29 0.48
CA GLY A 562 7.52 -27.52 0.36
C GLY A 562 8.03 -28.40 -0.78
N GLY A 563 7.75 -29.69 -0.74
CA GLY A 563 8.31 -30.70 -1.66
C GLY A 563 8.07 -30.45 -3.15
N LEU A 564 7.01 -29.73 -3.52
CA LEU A 564 6.71 -29.34 -4.90
C LEU A 564 7.17 -27.92 -5.29
N GLU A 565 7.64 -27.13 -4.32
CA GLU A 565 8.09 -25.77 -4.56
C GLU A 565 9.51 -25.77 -5.17
N THR A 566 9.70 -24.95 -6.21
CA THR A 566 11.02 -24.77 -6.85
C THR A 566 11.80 -23.60 -6.28
N SER A 567 11.17 -22.78 -5.44
CA SER A 567 11.71 -21.55 -4.86
C SER A 567 11.71 -21.68 -3.35
N TRP A 568 12.75 -21.13 -2.70
CA TRP A 568 12.85 -21.10 -1.25
C TRP A 568 12.13 -19.88 -0.69
N HIS A 569 11.31 -20.08 0.35
CA HIS A 569 10.91 -19.03 1.26
C HIS A 569 12.10 -18.69 2.17
N GLU A 570 12.30 -17.42 2.49
CA GLU A 570 13.45 -16.95 3.27
C GLU A 570 12.97 -16.16 4.50
N VAL A 571 13.57 -16.46 5.65
CA VAL A 571 13.36 -15.75 6.91
C VAL A 571 14.72 -15.38 7.47
N ILE A 572 14.88 -14.10 7.83
CA ILE A 572 16.06 -13.61 8.52
C ILE A 572 15.73 -13.47 10.00
N THR A 573 16.55 -14.05 10.89
CA THR A 573 16.37 -13.97 12.34
C THR A 573 17.68 -13.57 13.01
N ASN A 574 17.60 -12.78 14.07
CA ASN A 574 18.77 -12.39 14.88
C ASN A 574 18.99 -13.35 16.07
N THR A 575 18.20 -14.41 16.16
CA THR A 575 18.31 -15.46 17.20
C THR A 575 18.64 -16.80 16.55
N ASN A 576 19.07 -17.78 17.34
CA ASN A 576 19.41 -19.13 16.87
C ASN A 576 18.18 -20.04 16.70
N SER A 577 17.01 -19.44 16.48
CA SER A 577 15.74 -20.14 16.25
C SER A 577 14.77 -19.31 15.42
N VAL A 578 13.82 -19.97 14.76
CA VAL A 578 12.71 -19.34 14.07
C VAL A 578 11.44 -20.17 14.22
N ASN A 579 10.31 -19.50 14.42
CA ASN A 579 9.00 -20.13 14.32
C ASN A 579 8.46 -19.85 12.92
N LEU A 580 8.35 -20.91 12.11
CA LEU A 580 7.68 -20.86 10.83
C LEU A 580 6.17 -20.96 11.04
N THR A 581 5.43 -20.12 10.33
CA THR A 581 3.97 -20.12 10.28
C THR A 581 3.51 -20.09 8.83
N GLY A 582 2.25 -20.46 8.58
CA GLY A 582 1.69 -20.49 7.22
C GLY A 582 2.20 -21.63 6.35
N LEU A 583 2.70 -22.72 6.97
CA LEU A 583 3.07 -23.95 6.26
C LEU A 583 1.82 -24.65 5.71
N TYR A 584 1.99 -25.55 4.74
CA TYR A 584 0.96 -26.45 4.25
C TYR A 584 1.00 -27.74 5.06
N ALA A 585 -0.18 -28.30 5.31
CA ALA A 585 -0.30 -29.53 6.07
C ALA A 585 -0.14 -30.77 5.20
N ASN A 586 0.29 -31.88 5.82
CA ASN A 586 0.64 -33.12 5.12
C ASN A 586 1.73 -32.92 4.05
N GLU A 587 2.67 -32.00 4.27
CA GLU A 587 3.68 -31.62 3.30
C GLU A 587 5.07 -31.84 3.90
N LEU A 588 5.99 -32.36 3.08
CA LEU A 588 7.40 -32.46 3.44
C LEU A 588 8.09 -31.14 3.10
N TYR A 589 8.83 -30.60 4.06
CA TYR A 589 9.60 -29.38 3.92
C TYR A 589 11.09 -29.67 3.96
N ASP A 590 11.79 -29.20 2.94
CA ASP A 590 13.23 -28.97 3.01
C ASP A 590 13.45 -27.66 3.78
N TRP A 591 14.38 -27.62 4.74
CA TRP A 591 14.84 -26.37 5.31
C TRP A 591 16.37 -26.33 5.43
N ARG A 592 16.92 -25.12 5.44
CA ARG A 592 18.34 -24.88 5.60
C ARG A 592 18.60 -23.54 6.24
N VAL A 593 19.66 -23.46 7.02
CA VAL A 593 20.11 -22.25 7.68
C VAL A 593 21.58 -21.99 7.37
N GLN A 594 21.93 -20.73 7.14
CA GLN A 594 23.30 -20.26 7.13
C GLN A 594 23.47 -19.11 8.13
N THR A 595 24.63 -19.05 8.76
CA THR A 595 24.97 -17.92 9.61
C THR A 595 25.37 -16.74 8.76
N ILE A 596 24.88 -15.56 9.13
CA ILE A 596 25.33 -14.27 8.61
C ILE A 596 26.15 -13.63 9.72
N CYS A 597 27.45 -13.51 9.50
CA CYS A 597 28.36 -12.79 10.37
C CYS A 597 28.63 -11.44 9.72
N GLY A 598 27.58 -10.65 9.49
CA GLY A 598 27.73 -9.46 8.67
C GLY A 598 27.70 -9.71 7.14
N THR A 599 28.81 -9.59 6.40
CA THR A 599 28.86 -10.01 4.97
C THR A 599 29.27 -11.42 4.74
N ASP A 600 30.11 -11.96 5.62
CA ASP A 600 30.51 -13.33 5.48
C ASP A 600 29.30 -14.21 5.81
N THR A 601 29.12 -15.23 5.00
CA THR A 601 28.07 -16.20 5.20
C THR A 601 28.70 -17.57 5.26
N SER A 602 28.25 -18.36 6.22
CA SER A 602 28.62 -19.76 6.23
C SER A 602 27.99 -20.48 5.02
N ALA A 603 28.46 -21.69 4.72
CA ALA A 603 27.65 -22.58 3.91
C ALA A 603 26.30 -22.86 4.60
N PHE A 604 25.27 -23.17 3.80
CA PHE A 604 24.00 -23.67 4.32
C PHE A 604 24.17 -25.06 4.92
N GLN A 605 23.60 -25.27 6.09
CA GLN A 605 23.31 -26.57 6.67
C GLN A 605 21.80 -26.75 6.69
N GLY A 606 21.29 -27.92 6.31
CA GLY A 606 19.85 -28.15 6.24
C GLY A 606 19.45 -29.54 6.70
N ASP A 607 18.15 -29.71 6.85
CA ASP A 607 17.46 -30.92 7.26
C ASP A 607 16.01 -30.90 6.71
N GLU A 608 15.22 -31.92 7.00
CA GLU A 608 13.83 -32.06 6.52
C GLU A 608 12.86 -32.24 7.70
N PHE A 609 11.66 -31.68 7.59
CA PHE A 609 10.54 -32.00 8.49
C PHE A 609 9.24 -32.19 7.72
N ALA A 610 8.34 -33.02 8.24
CA ALA A 610 7.03 -33.23 7.66
C ALA A 610 5.96 -32.62 8.56
N THR A 611 5.12 -31.75 8.00
CA THR A 611 3.93 -31.31 8.71
C THR A 611 2.92 -32.46 8.75
N PRO A 612 2.29 -32.74 9.90
CA PRO A 612 1.20 -33.71 9.95
C PRO A 612 0.02 -33.24 9.10
N GLN A 613 -0.85 -34.17 8.71
CA GLN A 613 -2.08 -33.83 8.00
C GLN A 613 -2.94 -32.88 8.85
N ALA A 614 -3.31 -31.73 8.28
CA ALA A 614 -4.34 -30.88 8.87
C ALA A 614 -5.61 -31.72 8.90
N GLY A 615 -6.21 -31.84 10.08
CA GLY A 615 -7.50 -32.47 10.25
C GLY A 615 -8.42 -32.09 9.08
N SER A 616 -8.90 -33.11 8.38
CA SER A 616 -9.61 -33.02 7.11
C SER A 616 -10.76 -31.99 7.09
N THR A 617 -10.80 -31.23 5.98
CA THR A 617 -11.95 -30.63 5.24
C THR A 617 -12.52 -29.22 5.55
N LEU A 618 -12.20 -28.29 4.63
CA LEU A 618 -13.01 -27.23 3.95
C LEU A 618 -13.61 -26.02 4.72
N VAL A 619 -13.15 -24.82 4.33
CA VAL A 619 -13.79 -23.46 4.27
C VAL A 619 -14.97 -23.14 5.22
N GLY A 620 -14.76 -22.17 6.12
CA GLY A 620 -15.79 -21.49 6.94
C GLY A 620 -15.83 -21.97 8.40
N SER A 621 -16.00 -21.04 9.36
CA SER A 621 -16.26 -21.33 10.78
C SER A 621 -15.28 -22.32 11.44
N ALA A 622 -14.02 -21.92 11.59
CA ALA A 622 -13.01 -22.80 12.21
C ALA A 622 -13.07 -22.75 13.75
N SER A 623 -12.81 -23.87 14.42
CA SER A 623 -12.64 -23.93 15.88
C SER A 623 -11.25 -24.49 16.18
N TYR A 624 -10.44 -23.70 16.87
CA TYR A 624 -9.05 -23.98 17.22
C TYR A 624 -8.95 -24.25 18.72
N SER A 625 -7.96 -25.03 19.17
CA SER A 625 -7.77 -25.27 20.60
C SER A 625 -6.31 -25.42 21.00
N SER A 626 -5.97 -24.97 22.21
CA SER A 626 -4.65 -25.16 22.83
C SER A 626 -4.76 -25.87 24.18
N SER A 627 -3.88 -26.85 24.40
CA SER A 627 -3.71 -27.55 25.67
C SER A 627 -2.53 -27.02 26.50
N GLU A 628 -1.88 -25.94 26.08
CA GLU A 628 -0.70 -25.39 26.74
C GLU A 628 -1.06 -24.46 27.90
N CYS A 629 -0.38 -24.62 29.04
CA CYS A 629 -0.67 -23.84 30.25
C CYS A 629 -0.16 -22.39 30.19
N SER A 630 0.59 -22.00 29.17
CA SER A 630 0.92 -20.59 28.93
C SER A 630 1.25 -20.35 27.47
N GLY A 631 1.02 -19.15 26.98
CA GLY A 631 1.37 -18.79 25.61
C GLY A 631 0.91 -17.41 25.19
N LYS A 632 1.08 -17.12 23.90
CA LYS A 632 0.71 -15.87 23.26
C LYS A 632 -0.48 -16.08 22.34
N PHE A 633 -1.52 -15.28 22.51
CA PHE A 633 -2.74 -15.28 21.73
C PHE A 633 -2.81 -14.01 20.90
N TYR A 634 -2.72 -14.20 19.58
CA TYR A 634 -2.90 -13.16 18.59
C TYR A 634 -4.15 -13.47 17.76
N ASP A 635 -4.61 -12.48 17.02
CA ASP A 635 -5.48 -12.69 15.86
C ASP A 635 -4.69 -13.29 14.68
N SER A 636 -5.35 -13.42 13.52
CA SER A 636 -4.77 -14.04 12.33
C SER A 636 -3.60 -13.29 11.69
N GLY A 637 -3.45 -11.99 11.98
CA GLY A 637 -2.33 -11.15 11.54
C GLY A 637 -1.08 -11.31 12.40
N GLY A 638 -1.18 -12.00 13.54
CA GLY A 638 -0.09 -12.17 14.49
C GLY A 638 0.32 -10.84 15.14
N GLY A 639 1.52 -10.79 15.74
CA GLY A 639 1.98 -9.60 16.47
C GLY A 639 2.48 -8.42 15.61
N THR A 640 2.45 -8.54 14.27
CA THR A 640 3.09 -7.57 13.36
C THR A 640 2.25 -7.15 12.17
N ALA A 641 1.13 -7.83 11.89
CA ALA A 641 0.22 -7.50 10.82
C ALA A 641 -1.22 -7.42 11.35
N ASN A 642 -2.10 -6.83 10.56
CA ASN A 642 -3.52 -6.73 10.90
C ASN A 642 -4.22 -8.08 10.63
N TYR A 643 -5.28 -8.41 11.40
CA TYR A 643 -6.12 -9.58 11.11
C TYR A 643 -6.73 -9.51 9.70
N SER A 644 -7.21 -10.62 9.14
CA SER A 644 -7.86 -10.67 7.82
C SER A 644 -9.36 -10.37 7.88
N ASN A 645 -9.94 -10.02 6.73
CA ASN A 645 -11.39 -9.83 6.58
C ASN A 645 -12.12 -11.18 6.51
N TYR A 646 -13.41 -11.17 6.79
CA TYR A 646 -14.32 -12.32 6.75
C TYR A 646 -13.94 -13.45 7.70
N GLU A 647 -13.37 -13.11 8.84
CA GLU A 647 -13.06 -14.10 9.86
C GLU A 647 -14.32 -14.46 10.63
N ASP A 648 -14.52 -15.76 10.82
CA ASP A 648 -15.47 -16.30 11.78
C ASP A 648 -14.83 -17.57 12.30
N TRP A 649 -14.20 -17.47 13.47
CA TRP A 649 -13.52 -18.59 14.09
C TRP A 649 -13.62 -18.55 15.61
N THR A 650 -13.44 -19.71 16.24
CA THR A 650 -13.29 -19.84 17.70
C THR A 650 -11.92 -20.36 18.07
N TYR A 651 -11.41 -19.96 19.23
CA TYR A 651 -10.15 -20.44 19.79
C TYR A 651 -10.34 -20.76 21.26
N THR A 652 -10.09 -22.01 21.65
CA THR A 652 -10.32 -22.50 23.01
C THR A 652 -9.00 -22.86 23.69
N ILE A 653 -8.69 -22.23 24.81
CA ILE A 653 -7.57 -22.63 25.66
C ILE A 653 -8.15 -23.54 26.73
N ALA A 654 -7.70 -24.80 26.79
CA ALA A 654 -8.18 -25.79 27.75
C ALA A 654 -7.06 -26.77 28.17
N PRO A 655 -6.06 -26.31 28.95
CA PRO A 655 -4.96 -27.14 29.38
C PRO A 655 -5.45 -28.21 30.38
N PRO A 656 -5.04 -29.47 30.23
CA PRO A 656 -5.38 -30.51 31.19
C PRO A 656 -4.97 -30.13 32.62
N GLY A 657 -5.90 -30.18 33.57
CA GLY A 657 -5.63 -29.89 34.99
C GLY A 657 -5.54 -28.40 35.36
N ALA A 658 -5.85 -27.48 34.44
CA ALA A 658 -6.00 -26.07 34.77
C ALA A 658 -7.21 -25.85 35.71
N ALA A 659 -7.02 -25.12 36.81
CA ALA A 659 -8.11 -24.67 37.68
C ALA A 659 -8.80 -23.44 37.09
N ASN A 660 -8.02 -22.54 36.50
CA ASN A 660 -8.49 -21.39 35.74
C ASN A 660 -7.42 -20.95 34.74
N ILE A 661 -7.82 -20.13 33.78
CA ILE A 661 -6.96 -19.51 32.78
C ILE A 661 -7.11 -18.00 32.92
N THR A 662 -5.97 -17.33 33.09
CA THR A 662 -5.87 -15.88 33.08
C THR A 662 -5.33 -15.45 31.73
N VAL A 663 -6.08 -14.60 31.02
CA VAL A 663 -5.69 -14.01 29.74
C VAL A 663 -5.57 -12.50 29.93
N THR A 664 -4.41 -11.94 29.60
CA THR A 664 -4.11 -10.50 29.73
C THR A 664 -3.89 -9.93 28.35
N PHE A 665 -4.78 -9.03 27.92
CA PHE A 665 -4.65 -8.31 26.66
C PHE A 665 -3.74 -7.10 26.85
N ASN A 666 -2.56 -7.14 26.22
CA ASN A 666 -1.55 -6.08 26.26
C ASN A 666 -1.86 -4.97 25.26
N SER A 667 -2.43 -5.33 24.11
CA SER A 667 -2.96 -4.41 23.10
C SER A 667 -4.29 -4.96 22.57
N PHE A 668 -5.19 -4.05 22.17
CA PHE A 668 -6.46 -4.41 21.55
C PHE A 668 -6.95 -3.24 20.71
N ASP A 669 -6.95 -3.42 19.39
CA ASP A 669 -7.51 -2.49 18.40
C ASP A 669 -8.12 -3.31 17.27
N ILE A 670 -9.44 -3.47 17.30
CA ILE A 670 -10.25 -4.05 16.23
C ILE A 670 -11.24 -3.01 15.70
N GLU A 671 -11.84 -3.22 14.52
CA GLU A 671 -12.73 -2.21 13.94
C GLU A 671 -13.94 -1.95 14.84
N SER A 672 -14.13 -0.68 15.21
CA SER A 672 -15.18 -0.27 16.15
C SER A 672 -16.58 -0.38 15.54
N GLY A 673 -17.39 -1.28 16.09
CA GLY A 673 -18.79 -1.47 15.73
C GLY A 673 -19.06 -2.43 14.57
N TYR A 674 -18.01 -3.07 14.04
CA TYR A 674 -18.08 -3.95 12.87
C TYR A 674 -17.40 -5.29 13.13
N ASP A 675 -16.25 -5.26 13.81
CA ASP A 675 -15.53 -6.46 14.23
C ASP A 675 -15.71 -6.72 15.72
N TYR A 676 -15.78 -8.00 16.08
CA TYR A 676 -16.11 -8.41 17.44
C TYR A 676 -15.27 -9.57 17.93
N LEU A 677 -14.66 -9.41 19.10
CA LEU A 677 -14.14 -10.52 19.91
C LEU A 677 -15.15 -10.82 21.02
N TYR A 678 -15.68 -12.03 21.03
CA TYR A 678 -16.49 -12.57 22.12
C TYR A 678 -15.63 -13.50 22.98
N ILE A 679 -15.76 -13.40 24.30
CA ILE A 679 -15.05 -14.25 25.25
C ILE A 679 -16.07 -15.03 26.07
N TYR A 680 -15.92 -16.34 26.14
CA TYR A 680 -16.82 -17.28 26.81
C TYR A 680 -16.07 -18.04 27.92
N ASP A 681 -16.71 -18.16 29.08
CA ASP A 681 -16.21 -18.82 30.28
C ASP A 681 -16.43 -20.34 30.22
N GLY A 682 -15.65 -21.02 29.39
CA GLY A 682 -15.71 -22.47 29.23
C GLY A 682 -15.19 -22.96 27.87
N PRO A 683 -15.36 -24.26 27.56
CA PRO A 683 -14.71 -24.92 26.42
C PRO A 683 -15.38 -24.68 25.06
N SER A 684 -16.43 -23.85 24.98
CA SER A 684 -17.07 -23.53 23.70
C SER A 684 -17.78 -22.18 23.71
N SER A 685 -18.20 -21.71 22.54
CA SER A 685 -19.07 -20.54 22.36
C SER A 685 -20.51 -20.70 22.88
N SER A 686 -20.86 -21.89 23.39
CA SER A 686 -22.11 -22.12 24.13
C SER A 686 -21.96 -21.94 25.65
N SER A 687 -20.73 -21.73 26.13
CA SER A 687 -20.45 -21.43 27.54
C SER A 687 -20.92 -20.01 27.90
N PRO A 688 -21.03 -19.65 29.20
CA PRO A 688 -21.44 -18.31 29.60
C PRO A 688 -20.57 -17.21 28.97
N LEU A 689 -21.17 -16.22 28.32
CA LEU A 689 -20.45 -15.10 27.72
C LEU A 689 -19.91 -14.17 28.82
N ILE A 690 -18.59 -13.95 28.83
CA ILE A 690 -17.91 -12.96 29.68
C ILE A 690 -18.12 -11.56 29.13
N GLY A 691 -17.92 -11.37 27.82
CA GLY A 691 -18.05 -10.07 27.19
C GLY A 691 -17.92 -10.11 25.67
N SER A 692 -18.36 -9.01 25.05
CA SER A 692 -18.23 -8.72 23.62
C SER A 692 -17.47 -7.41 23.48
N TYR A 693 -16.40 -7.43 22.71
CA TYR A 693 -15.43 -6.33 22.61
C TYR A 693 -15.29 -5.90 21.15
N THR A 694 -15.11 -4.61 20.93
CA THR A 694 -14.96 -3.97 19.61
C THR A 694 -14.22 -2.64 19.75
N GLY A 695 -13.64 -2.12 18.67
CA GLY A 695 -12.83 -0.89 18.74
C GLY A 695 -11.55 -1.09 19.55
N THR A 696 -11.13 -0.03 20.23
CA THR A 696 -10.01 -0.05 21.19
C THR A 696 -10.46 -0.36 22.63
N SER A 697 -11.69 -0.86 22.81
CA SER A 697 -12.23 -1.21 24.14
C SER A 697 -11.70 -2.57 24.58
N SER A 698 -10.47 -2.58 25.09
CA SER A 698 -9.75 -3.80 25.50
C SER A 698 -10.51 -4.61 26.57
N PRO A 699 -10.51 -5.95 26.49
CA PRO A 699 -10.96 -6.83 27.57
C PRO A 699 -10.16 -6.68 28.87
N GLY A 700 -8.95 -6.13 28.80
CA GLY A 700 -8.02 -6.07 29.94
C GLY A 700 -7.56 -7.47 30.36
N THR A 701 -7.58 -7.76 31.66
CA THR A 701 -7.31 -9.10 32.19
C THR A 701 -8.62 -9.84 32.43
N VAL A 702 -8.77 -10.99 31.78
CA VAL A 702 -9.92 -11.89 31.90
C VAL A 702 -9.48 -13.18 32.58
N VAL A 703 -10.27 -13.69 33.53
CA VAL A 703 -10.00 -14.95 34.23
C VAL A 703 -11.21 -15.85 34.07
N SER A 704 -11.02 -17.07 33.56
CA SER A 704 -12.08 -18.08 33.50
C SER A 704 -12.40 -18.64 34.89
N SER A 705 -13.64 -19.08 35.09
CA SER A 705 -14.06 -19.72 36.34
C SER A 705 -13.58 -21.17 36.46
N LEU A 706 -13.24 -21.81 35.33
CA LEU A 706 -12.76 -23.19 35.22
C LEU A 706 -11.56 -23.29 34.25
N GLY A 707 -11.01 -24.49 34.08
CA GLY A 707 -9.83 -24.76 33.24
C GLY A 707 -9.96 -24.57 31.74
N ALA A 708 -10.99 -23.87 31.24
CA ALA A 708 -11.17 -23.58 29.83
C ALA A 708 -11.72 -22.17 29.60
N ILE A 709 -11.26 -21.52 28.53
CA ILE A 709 -11.77 -20.24 28.05
C ILE A 709 -11.85 -20.28 26.52
N THR A 710 -12.93 -19.77 25.93
CA THR A 710 -13.14 -19.78 24.48
C THR A 710 -13.33 -18.37 23.95
N PHE A 711 -12.63 -18.06 22.88
CA PHE A 711 -12.74 -16.84 22.11
C PHE A 711 -13.53 -17.11 20.84
N LYS A 712 -14.36 -16.16 20.40
CA LYS A 712 -14.91 -16.15 19.05
C LYS A 712 -14.60 -14.80 18.42
N PHE A 713 -13.88 -14.81 17.30
CA PHE A 713 -13.61 -13.61 16.54
C PHE A 713 -14.45 -13.59 15.27
N TYR A 714 -15.02 -12.42 15.00
CA TYR A 714 -15.76 -12.11 13.80
C TYR A 714 -15.19 -10.83 13.19
N SER A 715 -14.76 -10.88 11.93
CA SER A 715 -14.44 -9.68 11.15
C SER A 715 -15.31 -9.56 9.91
N ASP A 716 -15.70 -8.32 9.60
CA ASP A 716 -16.48 -8.03 8.41
C ASP A 716 -15.61 -7.97 7.14
N ASN A 717 -16.08 -7.33 6.08
CA ASN A 717 -15.38 -7.29 4.81
C ASN A 717 -14.52 -6.05 4.57
N TRP A 718 -14.36 -5.20 5.58
CA TRP A 718 -13.69 -3.91 5.50
C TRP A 718 -12.82 -3.69 6.75
N THR A 719 -11.79 -2.83 6.63
CA THR A 719 -10.91 -2.35 7.71
C THR A 719 -10.33 -3.41 8.65
N ASN A 720 -9.15 -3.89 8.29
CA ASN A 720 -8.32 -4.70 9.17
C ASN A 720 -7.51 -3.80 10.12
N LYS A 721 -7.48 -4.13 11.42
CA LYS A 721 -6.70 -3.41 12.43
C LYS A 721 -5.60 -4.31 13.01
N PRO A 722 -4.63 -3.76 13.77
CA PRO A 722 -3.54 -4.54 14.36
C PRO A 722 -4.00 -5.65 15.31
N GLY A 723 -5.29 -5.72 15.64
CA GLY A 723 -5.86 -6.84 16.37
C GLY A 723 -5.49 -6.82 17.83
N TRP A 724 -4.95 -7.91 18.36
CA TRP A 724 -4.56 -7.98 19.76
C TRP A 724 -3.30 -8.79 20.02
N ASP A 725 -2.55 -8.37 21.04
CA ASP A 725 -1.53 -9.18 21.71
C ASP A 725 -2.06 -9.53 23.09
N ALA A 726 -2.26 -10.83 23.36
CA ALA A 726 -2.60 -11.31 24.68
C ALA A 726 -1.64 -12.40 25.15
N ASP A 727 -1.31 -12.38 26.44
CA ASP A 727 -0.65 -13.49 27.12
C ASP A 727 -1.71 -14.30 27.87
N TRP A 728 -1.60 -15.63 27.84
CA TRP A 728 -2.33 -16.48 28.77
C TRP A 728 -1.41 -17.26 29.68
N VAL A 729 -1.88 -17.50 30.89
CA VAL A 729 -1.30 -18.43 31.84
C VAL A 729 -2.41 -19.15 32.57
N CYS A 730 -2.24 -20.46 32.77
CA CYS A 730 -3.15 -21.29 33.51
C CYS A 730 -2.62 -21.45 34.94
N ASN A 731 -3.52 -21.40 35.92
CA ASN A 731 -3.18 -21.81 37.27
C ASN A 731 -3.53 -23.28 37.40
N SER A 732 -2.54 -24.13 37.59
CA SER A 732 -2.78 -25.53 37.93
C SER A 732 -3.31 -25.61 39.36
N SER A 733 -4.47 -26.25 39.56
CA SER A 733 -4.73 -26.85 40.88
C SER A 733 -3.70 -27.97 41.02
N GLY A 734 -2.81 -27.90 42.01
CA GLY A 734 -1.68 -28.83 42.17
C GLY A 734 -2.08 -30.31 42.34
N GLY A 735 -2.53 -30.94 41.26
CA GLY A 735 -2.94 -32.32 41.15
C GLY A 735 -2.26 -32.98 39.96
N SER A 736 -1.81 -34.21 40.19
CA SER A 736 -1.02 -35.11 39.33
C SER A 736 -1.36 -35.07 37.83
N THR A 737 -0.34 -35.19 36.99
CA THR A 737 -0.41 -35.33 35.51
C THR A 737 -0.78 -36.74 35.03
N SER A 738 -1.39 -37.58 35.87
CA SER A 738 -1.94 -38.86 35.44
C SER A 738 -3.43 -38.72 35.15
N LEU A 739 -3.84 -38.91 33.90
CA LEU A 739 -5.24 -39.11 33.55
C LEU A 739 -5.76 -40.36 34.29
N PRO A 740 -6.89 -40.29 35.02
CA PRO A 740 -7.47 -41.47 35.65
C PRO A 740 -7.97 -42.40 34.54
N GLU A 741 -7.41 -43.62 34.47
CA GLU A 741 -7.85 -44.62 33.51
C GLU A 741 -9.03 -45.39 34.10
N THR A 742 -10.25 -45.02 33.69
CA THR A 742 -11.47 -45.78 34.08
C THR A 742 -11.67 -46.92 33.10
N GLN A 743 -11.46 -48.17 33.53
CA GLN A 743 -11.86 -49.34 32.75
C GLN A 743 -13.25 -49.83 33.15
N LEU A 744 -14.15 -49.85 32.16
CA LEU A 744 -15.39 -50.61 32.21
C LEU A 744 -15.06 -52.09 32.08
N SER A 745 -15.48 -52.90 33.05
CA SER A 745 -15.49 -54.35 32.85
C SER A 745 -16.47 -54.66 31.71
N ALA A 746 -15.95 -55.11 30.56
CA ALA A 746 -16.74 -55.29 29.35
C ALA A 746 -17.95 -56.20 29.60
N LEU A 747 -19.15 -55.71 29.29
CA LEU A 747 -20.37 -56.51 29.30
C LEU A 747 -20.47 -57.25 27.96
N ASN A 748 -20.31 -58.57 28.01
CA ASN A 748 -20.21 -59.40 26.81
C ASN A 748 -21.59 -59.81 26.23
N ALA A 749 -22.67 -59.08 26.53
CA ALA A 749 -24.03 -59.40 26.09
C ALA A 749 -24.97 -58.18 26.02
N TRP A 750 -26.03 -58.30 25.22
CA TRP A 750 -27.11 -57.32 25.11
C TRP A 750 -28.13 -57.49 26.26
N TYR A 751 -28.58 -56.37 26.84
CA TYR A 751 -29.56 -56.34 27.93
C TYR A 751 -30.75 -55.43 27.56
N ASN A 752 -31.93 -55.79 28.03
CA ASN A 752 -33.21 -55.18 27.66
C ASN A 752 -34.10 -54.85 28.89
N ASP A 753 -33.50 -54.86 30.08
CA ASP A 753 -34.04 -54.39 31.36
C ASP A 753 -32.88 -53.72 32.16
N ASP A 754 -33.18 -53.08 33.31
CA ASP A 754 -32.20 -52.42 34.18
C ASP A 754 -31.02 -53.35 34.52
N PHE A 755 -29.80 -52.87 34.35
CA PHE A 755 -28.57 -53.63 34.63
C PHE A 755 -27.60 -52.82 35.50
N THR A 756 -26.64 -53.52 36.10
CA THR A 756 -25.61 -52.90 36.95
C THR A 756 -24.24 -53.17 36.35
N VAL A 757 -23.43 -52.12 36.23
CA VAL A 757 -22.03 -52.18 35.80
C VAL A 757 -21.13 -51.75 36.93
N THR A 758 -19.99 -52.43 37.06
CA THR A 758 -18.92 -52.07 37.98
C THR A 758 -17.74 -51.50 37.19
N PHE A 759 -17.29 -50.32 37.59
CA PHE A 759 -16.03 -49.74 37.16
C PHE A 759 -15.01 -49.83 38.31
N THR A 760 -13.73 -49.82 37.95
CA THR A 760 -12.64 -49.78 38.92
C THR A 760 -11.81 -48.53 38.66
N ASP A 761 -11.66 -47.70 39.67
CA ASP A 761 -10.70 -46.60 39.68
C ASP A 761 -9.40 -47.12 40.31
N THR A 762 -8.32 -47.11 39.54
CA THR A 762 -7.04 -47.71 39.94
C THR A 762 -6.09 -46.76 40.66
N ASP A 763 -6.36 -45.45 40.74
CA ASP A 763 -5.38 -44.50 41.29
C ASP A 763 -5.68 -43.97 42.71
N ASN A 764 -6.91 -44.14 43.21
CA ASN A 764 -7.33 -43.94 44.61
C ASN A 764 -6.72 -42.70 45.31
N SER A 765 -6.62 -41.56 44.61
CA SER A 765 -6.14 -40.30 45.16
C SER A 765 -7.06 -39.12 44.84
N GLY A 766 -7.77 -38.62 45.86
CA GLY A 766 -8.56 -37.38 45.76
C GLY A 766 -10.06 -37.58 45.53
N THR A 767 -10.87 -36.61 45.95
CA THR A 767 -12.32 -36.75 46.19
C THR A 767 -13.09 -37.28 44.99
N GLY A 768 -13.76 -38.42 45.19
CA GLY A 768 -14.35 -39.25 44.16
C GLY A 768 -15.25 -38.54 43.16
N LEU A 769 -15.27 -39.12 41.96
CA LEU A 769 -16.17 -38.84 40.85
C LEU A 769 -17.57 -38.46 41.35
N GLN A 770 -17.96 -37.21 41.10
CA GLN A 770 -19.36 -36.78 41.23
C GLN A 770 -19.92 -36.49 39.84
N GLU A 771 -19.97 -37.50 38.98
CA GLU A 771 -20.70 -37.39 37.71
C GLU A 771 -21.72 -38.52 37.56
N THR A 772 -22.92 -38.12 37.14
CA THR A 772 -23.99 -39.01 36.70
C THR A 772 -23.78 -39.32 35.22
N PHE A 773 -23.68 -40.60 34.87
CA PHE A 773 -23.70 -41.02 33.47
C PHE A 773 -25.13 -41.01 32.94
N TYR A 774 -25.32 -40.53 31.71
CA TYR A 774 -26.57 -40.65 30.96
C TYR A 774 -26.38 -41.66 29.84
N LEU A 775 -27.30 -42.62 29.76
CA LEU A 775 -27.41 -43.48 28.58
C LEU A 775 -28.16 -42.68 27.50
N VAL A 776 -27.46 -42.26 26.45
CA VAL A 776 -28.13 -41.77 25.24
C VAL A 776 -28.62 -42.99 24.47
N ALA A 777 -29.84 -43.42 24.81
CA ALA A 777 -30.57 -44.40 24.03
C ALA A 777 -31.43 -43.66 23.00
N GLN A 778 -31.39 -44.12 21.76
CA GLN A 778 -32.27 -43.65 20.70
C GLN A 778 -33.33 -44.72 20.42
N ASN A 779 -34.58 -44.28 20.32
CA ASN A 779 -35.70 -45.14 19.91
C ASN A 779 -35.84 -45.11 18.39
N ASP A 780 -35.64 -46.24 17.74
CA ASP A 780 -35.78 -46.39 16.28
C ASP A 780 -37.23 -46.63 15.82
N GLY A 781 -38.17 -46.56 16.77
CA GLY A 781 -39.60 -46.78 16.57
C GLY A 781 -40.07 -48.16 17.02
N SER A 782 -39.16 -49.07 17.40
CA SER A 782 -39.52 -50.39 17.96
C SER A 782 -38.78 -50.73 19.26
N ASN A 783 -37.51 -50.34 19.41
CA ASN A 783 -36.72 -50.56 20.63
C ASN A 783 -35.81 -49.36 20.94
N TRP A 784 -35.33 -49.29 22.19
CA TRP A 784 -34.34 -48.32 22.64
C TRP A 784 -32.94 -48.93 22.59
N ASN A 785 -32.01 -48.33 21.82
CA ASN A 785 -30.63 -48.82 21.67
C ASN A 785 -29.62 -47.69 21.93
N ALA A 786 -28.43 -48.00 22.44
CA ALA A 786 -27.36 -47.01 22.63
C ALA A 786 -26.78 -46.54 21.28
N ASN A 787 -26.64 -45.23 21.08
CA ASN A 787 -26.15 -44.63 19.84
C ASN A 787 -24.72 -44.09 20.03
N ALA A 788 -23.73 -44.69 19.35
CA ALA A 788 -22.31 -44.31 19.44
C ALA A 788 -21.95 -43.02 18.67
N SER A 789 -22.89 -42.41 17.95
CA SER A 789 -22.70 -41.17 17.19
C SER A 789 -23.35 -39.94 17.84
N GLU A 790 -24.13 -40.11 18.92
CA GLU A 790 -24.75 -39.00 19.67
C GLU A 790 -24.44 -39.04 21.18
N GLY A 791 -23.42 -39.82 21.57
CA GLY A 791 -22.77 -39.76 22.88
C GLY A 791 -21.32 -39.39 22.72
#